data_AF-A0A7H8HDR6-F1
#
_entry.id   AF-A0A7H8HDR6-F1
#
_cell.length_a   1.000
_cell.length_b   1.000
_cell.length_c   1.000
_cell.angle_alpha   90.00
_cell.angle_beta   90.00
_cell.angle_gamma   90.00
#
_symmetry.space_group_name_H-M   'P 1'
#
loop_
_entity.id
_entity.type
_entity.pdbx_description
1 polymer ?
#
loop_
_entity_poly.entity_id
_entity_poly.type
_entity_poly.pdbx_seq_one_letter_code
_entity_poly.pdbx_strand_id
1 'polypeptide(L)'
;MDMMGLRKLSPGGHEYLTNTVACADRSRELAPGELLSDYYLSRGYPAGQWFGAGAEHLGLSGAVTPAQMNALFGEGRHPNADAIEAKMIADGATGAEALKATRLGRRFPQYSALDHLRSQVSQAYKDHNRQLGQLIGAPISAATRAEIRRDVQLQAYRTAHDGTAPAGDKELNGWLAEQKRNLKSAVSGYEAVFSYDKTLSIAWAMAPPAERKRIVDMARQAALDTVSYMERNIAYTRRGNMGEAQVDVNGITAAMFEHWDSRAADPHLHFHVLISSKVQRSDDGAWTALDGRTMFAATVAASEYFDNRLRDLFREQGASWVQRGAEGVDMKCPVWQLEAVPVELVKLFSQRHRQFEAARARRIVEFRAKHGREPTPKDIFAIDRAAQYDNRPGKQPPKTLPEHLKAWREHALTLVPAKVLDTLADRVFLGGRAEPDAFDIAKLAQVTREVVSNNYAHFSWWNLAAEAHRQTAHLTVPVDKREQLVDDVVDTILAQPDTLALVGPTAVNEPASLRRRDGESVFVERHSTRYTTSATLAAEGDLVAWARRGGGHRLRADSVEKALAGHGLNAGQAEMVRQFARSGRRLQLALAPAGAGKTSAMKVLATAWRRTGHRVYAFGPSARAAQELGGSIGAKPHTLHQLTTALRFGFARRAFPIEAGDLVIVDEAAMAGTHTLHKVVKYALINGADVRLIGDDAQLAAVEAGGAIRLIAHDVGAVRFREIVRFRGDDRGAQAAASLQIRAANPKGLEYYFESGRVSDGSLETMRDAARSRWQADLDAGVQSLLIVPTNEDTVALNVDARERRLARGAVDRGREVELHDATTAGVGTGSSPGTTSGCCRCSAGATSSKTATSGP
;
A
#
# COMPACT_ATOMS: atom_id res chain seq x y z
N MET A 1 1.14 -1.18 9.03
CA MET A 1 -0.03 -1.39 8.15
C MET A 1 -0.84 -0.13 8.34
N ASP A 2 -1.11 0.63 7.27
CA ASP A 2 -1.80 1.91 7.41
C ASP A 2 -3.24 1.66 7.85
N MET A 3 -3.63 2.30 8.94
CA MET A 3 -4.93 2.18 9.59
C MET A 3 -5.99 3.07 8.94
N MET A 4 -5.54 4.05 8.15
CA MET A 4 -6.39 4.85 7.27
C MET A 4 -6.12 4.51 5.80
N GLY A 5 -7.10 3.96 5.10
CA GLY A 5 -7.03 3.74 3.65
C GLY A 5 -7.72 4.86 2.87
N LEU A 6 -7.09 5.39 1.83
CA LEU A 6 -7.67 6.44 0.96
C LEU A 6 -7.91 5.92 -0.47
N ARG A 7 -9.12 6.08 -1.00
CA ARG A 7 -9.44 5.75 -2.40
C ARG A 7 -10.27 6.81 -3.10
N LYS A 8 -10.16 6.89 -4.43
CA LYS A 8 -11.02 7.75 -5.27
C LYS A 8 -12.40 7.13 -5.41
N LEU A 9 -13.43 7.97 -5.40
CA LEU A 9 -14.81 7.58 -5.68
C LEU A 9 -15.25 8.07 -7.04
N SER A 10 -15.85 7.20 -7.82
CA SER A 10 -16.60 7.58 -9.02
C SER A 10 -18.04 7.95 -8.68
N PRO A 11 -18.76 8.70 -9.55
CA PRO A 11 -20.19 8.89 -9.40
C PRO A 11 -20.92 7.55 -9.19
N GLY A 12 -21.79 7.48 -8.18
CA GLY A 12 -22.49 6.25 -7.76
C GLY A 12 -21.64 5.28 -6.92
N GLY A 13 -20.35 5.54 -6.71
CA GLY A 13 -19.49 4.71 -5.85
C GLY A 13 -19.88 4.68 -4.38
N HIS A 14 -20.74 5.60 -3.94
CA HIS A 14 -21.25 5.72 -2.58
C HIS A 14 -22.48 4.86 -2.27
N GLU A 15 -23.18 4.35 -3.29
CA GLU A 15 -24.51 3.73 -3.15
C GLU A 15 -24.51 2.53 -2.18
N TYR A 16 -23.40 1.79 -2.10
CA TYR A 16 -23.30 0.63 -1.23
C TYR A 16 -23.46 0.98 0.25
N LEU A 17 -23.00 2.16 0.68
CA LEU A 17 -23.13 2.60 2.08
C LEU A 17 -24.57 2.96 2.41
N THR A 18 -25.24 3.72 1.52
CA THR A 18 -26.63 4.13 1.73
C THR A 18 -27.61 2.96 1.70
N ASN A 19 -27.25 1.86 1.02
CA ASN A 19 -28.09 0.66 0.90
C ASN A 19 -27.96 -0.31 2.09
N THR A 20 -26.98 -0.12 2.98
CA THR A 20 -26.73 -0.99 4.14
C THR A 20 -27.13 -0.35 5.49
N VAL A 21 -27.65 0.88 5.46
CA VAL A 21 -28.11 1.61 6.66
C VAL A 21 -29.45 1.05 7.16
N ALA A 22 -29.62 0.93 8.47
CA ALA A 22 -30.80 0.32 9.08
C ALA A 22 -32.14 1.02 8.80
N CYS A 23 -32.08 2.28 8.38
CA CYS A 23 -33.22 3.08 7.96
C CYS A 23 -33.71 2.76 6.54
N ALA A 24 -33.02 1.91 5.76
CA ALA A 24 -33.46 1.55 4.42
C ALA A 24 -34.81 0.78 4.41
N ASP A 25 -35.19 0.18 5.55
CA ASP A 25 -36.43 -0.60 5.72
C ASP A 25 -37.52 0.14 6.53
N ARG A 26 -37.30 1.36 7.04
CA ARG A 26 -38.32 2.16 7.75
C ARG A 26 -38.72 3.40 6.95
N SER A 27 -40.02 3.63 6.79
CA SER A 27 -40.58 4.94 6.41
C SER A 27 -40.13 5.97 7.46
N ARG A 28 -39.44 7.01 7.00
CA ARG A 28 -38.74 8.00 7.82
C ARG A 28 -39.71 8.91 8.56
N GLU A 29 -39.81 8.73 9.86
CA GLU A 29 -40.07 9.77 10.86
C GLU A 29 -39.70 9.16 12.21
N LEU A 30 -38.66 9.69 12.87
CA LEU A 30 -38.41 9.41 14.28
C LEU A 30 -39.52 10.13 15.05
N ALA A 31 -40.30 9.41 15.84
CA ALA A 31 -41.35 10.03 16.64
C ALA A 31 -40.72 10.95 17.72
N PRO A 32 -41.35 12.07 18.11
CA PRO A 32 -40.85 12.89 19.19
C PRO A 32 -40.72 12.05 20.49
N GLY A 33 -39.49 11.77 20.90
CA GLY A 33 -39.18 10.99 22.11
C GLY A 33 -38.32 9.72 21.92
N GLU A 34 -38.01 9.29 20.70
CA GLU A 34 -37.05 8.18 20.47
C GLU A 34 -35.61 8.60 20.82
N LEU A 35 -34.90 7.76 21.57
CA LEU A 35 -33.53 8.01 22.04
C LEU A 35 -32.52 7.50 21.00
N LEU A 36 -31.33 8.13 20.94
CA LEU A 36 -30.22 7.69 20.06
C LEU A 36 -29.82 6.22 20.29
N SER A 37 -30.14 5.66 21.45
CA SER A 37 -29.93 4.25 21.83
C SER A 37 -30.81 3.25 21.08
N ASP A 38 -31.99 3.68 20.60
CA ASP A 38 -32.96 2.79 19.93
C ASP A 38 -32.49 2.38 18.52
N TYR A 39 -31.53 3.14 17.98
CA TYR A 39 -30.82 2.84 16.74
C TYR A 39 -30.15 1.45 16.77
N TYR A 40 -29.59 1.04 17.92
CA TYR A 40 -28.88 -0.25 18.06
C TYR A 40 -29.79 -1.47 17.94
N LEU A 41 -31.11 -1.29 18.01
CA LEU A 41 -32.12 -2.35 17.87
C LEU A 41 -32.62 -2.50 16.42
N SER A 42 -32.22 -1.60 15.51
CA SER A 42 -32.61 -1.61 14.10
C SER A 42 -31.70 -2.50 13.23
N ARG A 43 -32.23 -3.08 12.14
CA ARG A 43 -31.48 -4.01 11.27
C ARG A 43 -30.61 -3.24 10.27
N GLY A 44 -29.30 -3.17 10.49
CA GLY A 44 -28.33 -2.49 9.60
C GLY A 44 -27.38 -1.56 10.34
N TYR A 45 -26.62 -0.73 9.61
CA TYR A 45 -25.64 0.21 10.18
C TYR A 45 -26.18 1.63 10.41
N PRO A 46 -25.57 2.40 11.35
CA PRO A 46 -25.95 3.78 11.63
C PRO A 46 -26.12 4.61 10.38
N ALA A 47 -27.14 5.48 10.38
CA ALA A 47 -27.21 6.51 9.36
C ALA A 47 -25.93 7.33 9.40
N GLY A 48 -25.36 7.61 8.23
CA GLY A 48 -24.17 8.44 8.16
C GLY A 48 -24.43 9.83 8.72
N GLN A 49 -23.39 10.54 9.14
CA GLN A 49 -23.50 11.91 9.66
C GLN A 49 -22.70 12.91 8.81
N TRP A 50 -23.28 14.07 8.55
CA TRP A 50 -22.61 15.20 7.90
C TRP A 50 -21.64 15.89 8.86
N PHE A 51 -20.47 16.27 8.35
CA PHE A 51 -19.47 17.01 9.12
C PHE A 51 -18.44 17.72 8.20
N GLY A 52 -17.63 18.59 8.81
CA GLY A 52 -16.64 19.45 8.14
C GLY A 52 -17.19 20.86 7.88
N ALA A 53 -16.32 21.86 7.82
CA ALA A 53 -16.73 23.26 7.68
C ALA A 53 -17.44 23.51 6.33
N GLY A 54 -17.10 22.72 5.30
CA GLY A 54 -17.81 22.75 4.02
C GLY A 54 -19.23 22.18 4.09
N ALA A 55 -19.53 21.27 5.03
CA ALA A 55 -20.88 20.80 5.27
C ALA A 55 -21.72 21.86 5.99
N GLU A 56 -21.14 22.51 7.01
CA GLU A 56 -21.76 23.63 7.73
C GLU A 56 -22.07 24.81 6.80
N HIS A 57 -21.13 25.15 5.91
CA HIS A 57 -21.31 26.19 4.90
C HIS A 57 -22.48 25.90 3.94
N LEU A 58 -22.78 24.61 3.70
CA LEU A 58 -23.92 24.16 2.89
C LEU A 58 -25.20 23.96 3.73
N GLY A 59 -25.20 24.35 5.01
CA GLY A 59 -26.33 24.17 5.92
C GLY A 59 -26.67 22.71 6.20
N LEU A 60 -25.67 21.82 6.22
CA LEU A 60 -25.83 20.39 6.46
C LEU A 60 -25.45 20.05 7.90
N SER A 61 -26.32 19.29 8.55
CA SER A 61 -26.08 18.75 9.88
C SER A 61 -26.84 17.44 10.07
N GLY A 62 -26.37 16.60 10.99
CA GLY A 62 -27.07 15.38 11.37
C GLY A 62 -27.06 14.30 10.28
N ALA A 63 -28.13 13.50 10.22
CA ALA A 63 -28.18 12.28 9.44
C ALA A 63 -28.16 12.54 7.91
N VAL A 64 -27.32 11.77 7.23
CA VAL A 64 -27.14 11.76 5.78
C VAL A 64 -28.29 11.00 5.11
N THR A 65 -28.80 11.54 4.01
CA THR A 65 -29.83 10.87 3.19
C THR A 65 -29.29 10.36 1.85
N PRO A 66 -29.84 9.27 1.27
CA PRO A 66 -29.45 8.81 -0.05
C PRO A 66 -29.64 9.86 -1.15
N ALA A 67 -30.70 10.66 -1.06
CA ALA A 67 -30.95 11.76 -2.00
C ALA A 67 -29.85 12.82 -1.94
N GLN A 68 -29.46 13.24 -0.73
CA GLN A 68 -28.35 14.18 -0.52
C GLN A 68 -27.01 13.62 -1.03
N MET A 69 -26.73 12.33 -0.77
CA MET A 69 -25.52 11.68 -1.27
C MET A 69 -25.49 11.62 -2.80
N ASN A 70 -26.61 11.27 -3.44
CA ASN A 70 -26.70 11.26 -4.90
C ASN A 70 -26.55 12.67 -5.50
N ALA A 71 -27.15 13.69 -4.88
CA ALA A 71 -26.99 15.07 -5.34
C ALA A 71 -25.51 15.52 -5.29
N LEU A 72 -24.80 15.24 -4.20
CA LEU A 72 -23.41 15.66 -4.04
C LEU A 72 -22.40 14.78 -4.81
N PHE A 73 -22.40 13.48 -4.54
CA PHE A 73 -21.41 12.54 -5.08
C PHE A 73 -21.84 11.94 -6.43
N GLY A 74 -23.13 11.94 -6.76
CA GLY A 74 -23.62 11.50 -8.06
C GLY A 74 -23.64 12.64 -9.08
N GLU A 75 -24.26 13.77 -8.74
CA GLU A 75 -24.52 14.87 -9.67
C GLU A 75 -23.54 16.05 -9.54
N GLY A 76 -22.85 16.20 -8.40
CA GLY A 76 -21.95 17.33 -8.13
C GLY A 76 -22.68 18.62 -7.79
N ARG A 77 -23.79 18.53 -7.05
CA ARG A 77 -24.72 19.62 -6.72
C ARG A 77 -24.92 19.74 -5.21
N HIS A 78 -25.58 20.81 -4.78
CA HIS A 78 -25.95 21.04 -3.40
C HIS A 78 -26.72 19.81 -2.85
N PRO A 79 -26.43 19.31 -1.64
CA PRO A 79 -27.10 18.08 -1.17
C PRO A 79 -28.62 18.22 -1.03
N ASN A 80 -29.10 19.42 -0.67
CA ASN A 80 -30.53 19.77 -0.65
C ASN A 80 -31.06 20.33 -1.99
N ALA A 81 -30.40 20.04 -3.12
CA ALA A 81 -30.71 20.68 -4.40
C ALA A 81 -32.18 20.57 -4.81
N ASP A 82 -32.77 19.37 -4.76
CA ASP A 82 -34.15 19.17 -5.21
C ASP A 82 -35.15 20.00 -4.39
N ALA A 83 -34.93 20.16 -3.07
CA ALA A 83 -35.79 20.98 -2.21
C ALA A 83 -35.64 22.48 -2.47
N ILE A 84 -34.39 22.94 -2.68
CA ILE A 84 -34.09 24.34 -3.02
C ILE A 84 -34.74 24.69 -4.37
N GLU A 85 -34.62 23.82 -5.37
CA GLU A 85 -35.18 24.05 -6.70
C GLU A 85 -36.69 24.04 -6.71
N ALA A 86 -37.31 23.09 -6.02
CA ALA A 86 -38.77 23.06 -5.88
C ALA A 86 -39.30 24.36 -5.27
N LYS A 87 -38.63 24.87 -4.22
CA LYS A 87 -38.98 26.14 -3.59
C LYS A 87 -38.80 27.32 -4.55
N MET A 88 -37.63 27.42 -5.21
CA MET A 88 -37.37 28.52 -6.15
C MET A 88 -38.35 28.54 -7.32
N ILE A 89 -38.71 27.36 -7.86
CA ILE A 89 -39.69 27.25 -8.95
C ILE A 89 -41.08 27.65 -8.45
N ALA A 90 -41.47 27.23 -7.24
CA ALA A 90 -42.72 27.67 -6.62
C ALA A 90 -42.75 29.19 -6.40
N ASP A 91 -41.60 29.79 -6.08
CA ASP A 91 -41.41 31.24 -5.92
C ASP A 91 -41.26 31.99 -7.27
N GLY A 92 -41.46 31.30 -8.41
CA GLY A 92 -41.51 31.90 -9.75
C GLY A 92 -40.19 31.91 -10.53
N ALA A 93 -39.12 31.31 -10.01
CA ALA A 93 -37.85 31.18 -10.73
C ALA A 93 -37.97 30.17 -11.89
N THR A 94 -37.24 30.42 -12.97
CA THR A 94 -37.11 29.44 -14.05
C THR A 94 -36.29 28.23 -13.58
N GLY A 95 -36.50 27.07 -14.21
CA GLY A 95 -35.70 25.88 -13.93
C GLY A 95 -34.19 26.08 -14.17
N ALA A 96 -33.81 27.01 -15.06
CA ALA A 96 -32.40 27.34 -15.30
C ALA A 96 -31.79 28.14 -14.16
N GLU A 97 -32.54 29.08 -13.56
CA GLU A 97 -32.11 29.86 -12.39
C GLU A 97 -32.02 28.98 -11.15
N ALA A 98 -33.02 28.14 -10.92
CA ALA A 98 -33.03 27.15 -9.84
C ALA A 98 -31.81 26.20 -9.94
N LEU A 99 -31.54 25.69 -11.16
CA LEU A 99 -30.37 24.85 -11.42
C LEU A 99 -29.05 25.59 -11.24
N LYS A 100 -28.99 26.88 -11.55
CA LYS A 100 -27.78 27.69 -11.33
C LYS A 100 -27.51 27.85 -9.83
N ALA A 101 -28.54 28.03 -9.01
CA ALA A 101 -28.42 28.21 -7.56
C ALA A 101 -27.91 26.96 -6.82
N THR A 102 -28.15 25.76 -7.34
CA THR A 102 -27.76 24.50 -6.67
C THR A 102 -26.46 23.87 -7.22
N ARG A 103 -25.81 24.51 -8.19
CA ARG A 103 -24.57 23.99 -8.81
C ARG A 103 -23.36 24.22 -7.93
N LEU A 104 -22.58 23.14 -7.70
CA LEU A 104 -21.25 23.22 -7.09
C LEU A 104 -20.18 23.13 -8.19
N GLY A 105 -20.14 24.16 -9.04
CA GLY A 105 -19.20 24.26 -10.15
C GLY A 105 -19.62 23.41 -11.36
N ARG A 106 -18.63 22.92 -12.13
CA ARG A 106 -18.88 22.09 -13.31
C ARG A 106 -19.48 20.73 -12.92
N ARG A 107 -20.42 20.20 -13.68
CA ARG A 107 -20.88 18.81 -13.50
C ARG A 107 -19.71 17.84 -13.62
N PHE A 108 -19.80 16.69 -12.96
CA PHE A 108 -18.81 15.63 -13.15
C PHE A 108 -18.77 15.26 -14.64
N PRO A 109 -17.57 15.26 -15.27
CA PRO A 109 -17.48 14.91 -16.68
C PRO A 109 -17.98 13.49 -16.88
N GLN A 110 -18.76 13.31 -17.94
CA GLN A 110 -19.27 12.01 -18.31
C GLN A 110 -18.38 11.52 -19.45
N TYR A 111 -17.51 10.55 -19.14
CA TYR A 111 -16.54 10.07 -20.11
C TYR A 111 -17.00 8.78 -20.81
N SER A 112 -18.05 8.14 -20.31
CA SER A 112 -18.57 6.87 -20.82
C SER A 112 -20.07 6.93 -21.12
N ALA A 113 -20.54 6.10 -22.04
CA ALA A 113 -21.98 5.92 -22.30
C ALA A 113 -22.72 5.45 -21.04
N LEU A 114 -22.03 4.78 -20.10
CA LEU A 114 -22.59 4.34 -18.82
C LEU A 114 -22.85 5.52 -17.85
N ASP A 115 -22.03 6.58 -17.90
CA ASP A 115 -22.27 7.80 -17.09
C ASP A 115 -23.47 8.59 -17.62
N HIS A 116 -23.64 8.64 -18.94
CA HIS A 116 -24.84 9.19 -19.59
C HIS A 116 -26.08 8.40 -19.17
N LEU A 117 -25.99 7.08 -19.23
CA LEU A 117 -27.06 6.17 -18.84
C LEU A 117 -27.50 6.38 -17.37
N ARG A 118 -26.56 6.49 -16.42
CA ARG A 118 -26.87 6.75 -15.00
C ARG A 118 -27.64 8.06 -14.82
N SER A 119 -27.22 9.11 -15.54
CA SER A 119 -27.89 10.41 -15.48
C SER A 119 -29.29 10.36 -16.07
N GLN A 120 -29.47 9.65 -17.18
CA GLN A 120 -30.79 9.42 -17.79
C GLN A 120 -31.72 8.63 -16.86
N VAL A 121 -31.20 7.60 -16.16
CA VAL A 121 -31.98 6.84 -15.17
C VAL A 121 -32.40 7.72 -14.01
N SER A 122 -31.50 8.54 -13.47
CA SER A 122 -31.82 9.49 -12.41
C SER A 122 -32.89 10.48 -12.86
N GLN A 123 -32.76 11.04 -14.06
CA GLN A 123 -33.74 11.95 -14.64
C GLN A 123 -35.11 11.27 -14.83
N ALA A 124 -35.13 10.03 -15.33
CA ALA A 124 -36.36 9.28 -15.51
C ALA A 124 -37.09 8.99 -14.18
N TYR A 125 -36.35 8.80 -13.06
CA TYR A 125 -36.96 8.74 -11.73
C TYR A 125 -37.61 10.06 -11.33
N LYS A 126 -36.93 11.18 -11.57
CA LYS A 126 -37.47 12.53 -11.29
C LYS A 126 -38.73 12.81 -12.12
N ASP A 127 -38.69 12.45 -13.40
CA ASP A 127 -39.81 12.65 -14.33
C ASP A 127 -41.01 11.76 -13.96
N HIS A 128 -40.77 10.51 -13.57
CA HIS A 128 -41.82 9.62 -13.06
C HIS A 128 -42.55 10.20 -11.85
N ASN A 129 -41.80 10.68 -10.85
CA ASN A 129 -42.39 11.32 -9.67
C ASN A 129 -43.16 12.60 -10.03
N ARG A 130 -42.60 13.43 -10.92
CA ARG A 130 -43.26 14.65 -11.42
C ARG A 130 -44.58 14.34 -12.13
N GLN A 131 -44.62 13.30 -12.96
CA GLN A 131 -45.82 12.88 -13.68
C GLN A 131 -46.95 12.43 -12.74
N LEU A 132 -46.61 11.87 -11.58
CA LEU A 132 -47.56 11.47 -10.54
C LEU A 132 -47.95 12.62 -9.60
N GLY A 133 -47.49 13.85 -9.86
CA GLY A 133 -47.71 15.00 -8.98
C GLY A 133 -47.00 14.87 -7.62
N GLN A 134 -46.04 13.95 -7.51
CA GLN A 134 -45.29 13.71 -6.29
C GLN A 134 -44.03 14.58 -6.23
N LEU A 135 -43.50 14.76 -5.01
CA LEU A 135 -42.19 15.39 -4.83
C LEU A 135 -41.14 14.61 -5.63
N ILE A 136 -40.21 15.33 -6.27
CA ILE A 136 -39.16 14.76 -7.15
C ILE A 136 -38.36 13.64 -6.47
N GLY A 137 -38.16 13.73 -5.14
CA GLY A 137 -37.48 12.73 -4.32
C GLY A 137 -38.38 11.68 -3.64
N ALA A 138 -39.67 11.59 -4.00
CA ALA A 138 -40.59 10.64 -3.40
C ALA A 138 -40.14 9.17 -3.61
N PRO A 139 -40.37 8.27 -2.63
CA PRO A 139 -39.93 6.88 -2.74
C PRO A 139 -40.62 6.13 -3.90
N ILE A 140 -39.87 5.79 -4.94
CA ILE A 140 -40.33 4.88 -6.00
C ILE A 140 -40.10 3.42 -5.58
N SER A 141 -41.06 2.53 -5.84
CA SER A 141 -40.95 1.09 -5.55
C SER A 141 -39.75 0.44 -6.27
N ALA A 142 -39.18 -0.61 -5.69
CA ALA A 142 -38.03 -1.31 -6.28
C ALA A 142 -38.35 -1.95 -7.65
N ALA A 143 -39.58 -2.45 -7.84
CA ALA A 143 -40.03 -3.03 -9.11
C ALA A 143 -40.08 -1.95 -10.20
N THR A 144 -40.74 -0.82 -9.91
CA THR A 144 -40.85 0.32 -10.83
C THR A 144 -39.48 0.93 -11.15
N ARG A 145 -38.57 1.02 -10.17
CA ARG A 145 -37.19 1.49 -10.42
C ARG A 145 -36.41 0.57 -11.36
N ALA A 146 -36.68 -0.73 -11.31
CA ALA A 146 -36.04 -1.72 -12.18
C ALA A 146 -36.58 -1.61 -13.62
N GLU A 147 -37.88 -1.42 -13.78
CA GLU A 147 -38.54 -1.18 -15.08
C GLU A 147 -38.00 0.08 -15.75
N ILE A 148 -38.07 1.23 -15.07
CA ILE A 148 -37.56 2.51 -15.59
C ILE A 148 -36.08 2.41 -15.99
N ARG A 149 -35.26 1.75 -15.16
CA ARG A 149 -33.83 1.57 -15.45
C ARG A 149 -33.61 0.72 -16.70
N ARG A 150 -34.42 -0.33 -16.87
CA ARG A 150 -34.35 -1.22 -18.03
C ARG A 150 -34.78 -0.51 -19.31
N ASP A 151 -35.83 0.30 -19.25
CA ASP A 151 -36.27 1.10 -20.40
C ASP A 151 -35.19 2.07 -20.85
N VAL A 152 -34.58 2.80 -19.92
CA VAL A 152 -33.46 3.71 -20.21
C VAL A 152 -32.26 2.96 -20.80
N GLN A 153 -31.94 1.76 -20.29
CA GLN A 153 -30.89 0.89 -20.85
C GLN A 153 -31.18 0.45 -22.29
N LEU A 154 -32.41 0.04 -22.57
CA LEU A 154 -32.82 -0.34 -23.92
C LEU A 154 -32.78 0.84 -24.89
N GLN A 155 -33.21 2.02 -24.46
CA GLN A 155 -33.13 3.23 -25.28
C GLN A 155 -31.69 3.67 -25.56
N ALA A 156 -30.82 3.60 -24.54
CA ALA A 156 -29.40 3.89 -24.71
C ALA A 156 -28.71 2.89 -25.65
N TYR A 157 -29.04 1.60 -25.55
CA TYR A 157 -28.55 0.58 -26.47
C TYR A 157 -28.98 0.88 -27.90
N ARG A 158 -30.27 1.15 -28.12
CA ARG A 158 -30.81 1.52 -29.44
C ARG A 158 -30.11 2.75 -30.00
N THR A 159 -29.90 3.77 -29.18
CA THR A 159 -29.19 5.00 -29.59
C THR A 159 -27.75 4.70 -30.03
N ALA A 160 -27.07 3.77 -29.36
CA ALA A 160 -25.69 3.37 -29.70
C ALA A 160 -25.60 2.43 -30.91
N HIS A 161 -26.71 1.85 -31.37
CA HIS A 161 -26.77 0.88 -32.47
C HIS A 161 -27.82 1.29 -33.52
N ASP A 162 -27.91 2.59 -33.81
CA ASP A 162 -28.71 3.17 -34.89
C ASP A 162 -30.20 2.73 -34.89
N GLY A 163 -30.79 2.64 -33.69
CA GLY A 163 -32.19 2.27 -33.47
C GLY A 163 -32.44 0.78 -33.24
N THR A 164 -31.41 -0.07 -33.38
CA THR A 164 -31.55 -1.53 -33.28
C THR A 164 -31.69 -1.99 -31.83
N ALA A 165 -32.68 -2.84 -31.56
CA ALA A 165 -32.86 -3.44 -30.24
C ALA A 165 -31.86 -4.59 -30.02
N PRO A 166 -31.43 -4.87 -28.77
CA PRO A 166 -30.58 -6.03 -28.49
C PRO A 166 -31.37 -7.32 -28.77
N ALA A 167 -30.71 -8.33 -29.34
CA ALA A 167 -31.27 -9.66 -29.62
C ALA A 167 -31.62 -10.44 -28.35
N GLY A 168 -31.16 -9.97 -27.17
CA GLY A 168 -31.57 -10.46 -25.87
C GLY A 168 -30.75 -9.89 -24.72
N ASP A 169 -31.05 -10.33 -23.50
CA ASP A 169 -30.40 -9.83 -22.29
C ASP A 169 -28.89 -10.09 -22.26
N LYS A 170 -28.41 -11.15 -22.90
CA LYS A 170 -26.98 -11.46 -22.96
C LYS A 170 -26.19 -10.38 -23.71
N GLU A 171 -26.74 -9.89 -24.82
CA GLU A 171 -26.12 -8.86 -25.65
C GLU A 171 -26.18 -7.49 -24.96
N LEU A 172 -27.34 -7.11 -24.43
CA LEU A 172 -27.50 -5.87 -23.65
C LEU A 172 -26.52 -5.84 -22.46
N ASN A 173 -26.44 -6.93 -21.70
CA ASN A 173 -25.52 -7.03 -20.57
C ASN A 173 -24.05 -7.05 -21.01
N GLY A 174 -23.74 -7.66 -22.16
CA GLY A 174 -22.40 -7.66 -22.74
C GLY A 174 -21.94 -6.25 -23.12
N TRP A 175 -22.80 -5.50 -23.82
CA TRP A 175 -22.56 -4.10 -24.16
C TRP A 175 -22.42 -3.22 -22.92
N LEU A 176 -23.33 -3.35 -21.94
CA LEU A 176 -23.22 -2.61 -20.67
C LEU A 176 -21.91 -2.91 -19.92
N ALA A 177 -21.45 -4.16 -19.95
CA ALA A 177 -20.17 -4.55 -19.36
C ALA A 177 -18.97 -3.96 -20.14
N GLU A 178 -19.06 -3.86 -21.46
CA GLU A 178 -18.05 -3.21 -22.29
C GLU A 178 -17.98 -1.69 -22.04
N GLN A 179 -19.13 -1.02 -22.00
CA GLN A 179 -19.20 0.40 -21.63
C GLN A 179 -18.60 0.64 -20.25
N LYS A 180 -18.76 -0.32 -19.33
CA LYS A 180 -18.15 -0.28 -18.00
C LYS A 180 -16.62 -0.46 -18.02
N ARG A 181 -16.07 -1.27 -18.94
CA ARG A 181 -14.61 -1.46 -19.08
C ARG A 181 -13.92 -0.22 -19.66
N ASN A 182 -14.61 0.52 -20.51
CA ASN A 182 -14.09 1.75 -21.13
C ASN A 182 -14.24 3.01 -20.24
N LEU A 183 -14.61 2.86 -18.97
CA LEU A 183 -14.77 3.99 -18.05
C LEU A 183 -13.44 4.69 -17.77
N LYS A 184 -13.25 5.90 -18.30
CA LYS A 184 -12.53 6.92 -17.56
C LYS A 184 -13.51 7.44 -16.50
N SER A 185 -13.25 7.24 -15.21
CA SER A 185 -14.18 7.70 -14.18
C SER A 185 -13.85 9.13 -13.76
N ALA A 186 -14.87 10.00 -13.73
CA ALA A 186 -14.76 11.25 -12.98
C ALA A 186 -14.53 10.93 -11.50
N VAL A 187 -13.78 11.79 -10.81
CA VAL A 187 -13.60 11.70 -9.36
C VAL A 187 -14.68 12.54 -8.71
N SER A 188 -15.66 11.87 -8.12
CA SER A 188 -16.76 12.49 -7.36
C SER A 188 -16.37 12.86 -5.94
N GLY A 189 -15.36 12.18 -5.40
CA GLY A 189 -14.87 12.39 -4.05
C GLY A 189 -13.79 11.37 -3.70
N TYR A 190 -13.50 11.31 -2.41
CA TYR A 190 -12.52 10.41 -1.82
C TYR A 190 -13.16 9.69 -0.65
N GLU A 191 -12.78 8.45 -0.42
CA GLU A 191 -13.17 7.70 0.76
C GLU A 191 -11.95 7.42 1.60
N ALA A 192 -11.97 7.94 2.83
CA ALA A 192 -11.04 7.59 3.88
C ALA A 192 -11.72 6.53 4.78
N VAL A 193 -11.13 5.35 4.86
CA VAL A 193 -11.59 4.28 5.75
C VAL A 193 -10.70 4.27 6.97
N PHE A 194 -11.25 4.66 8.12
CA PHE A 194 -10.58 4.67 9.41
C PHE A 194 -10.83 3.33 10.10
N SER A 195 -9.83 2.46 10.07
CA SER A 195 -9.83 1.14 10.71
C SER A 195 -9.00 1.15 11.97
N TYR A 196 -9.38 0.35 12.97
CA TYR A 196 -8.64 0.20 14.22
C TYR A 196 -7.92 -1.12 14.31
N ASP A 197 -6.93 -1.17 15.20
CA ASP A 197 -6.22 -2.40 15.42
C ASP A 197 -7.22 -3.41 15.99
N LYS A 198 -6.96 -4.70 15.73
CA LYS A 198 -7.93 -5.73 16.07
C LYS A 198 -8.26 -5.74 17.56
N THR A 199 -7.33 -5.36 18.43
CA THR A 199 -7.55 -5.34 19.88
C THR A 199 -8.59 -4.31 20.29
N LEU A 200 -8.63 -3.12 19.69
CA LEU A 200 -9.67 -2.13 19.96
C LEU A 200 -11.06 -2.65 19.57
N SER A 201 -11.20 -3.27 18.40
CA SER A 201 -12.47 -3.86 17.96
C SER A 201 -12.95 -4.97 18.89
N ILE A 202 -12.03 -5.79 19.42
CA ILE A 202 -12.33 -6.83 20.40
C ILE A 202 -12.74 -6.20 21.74
N ALA A 203 -11.98 -5.24 22.25
CA ALA A 203 -12.29 -4.54 23.50
C ALA A 203 -13.69 -3.91 23.44
N TRP A 204 -14.01 -3.21 22.34
CA TRP A 204 -15.34 -2.65 22.08
C TRP A 204 -16.45 -3.71 22.05
N ALA A 205 -16.24 -4.81 21.34
CA ALA A 205 -17.25 -5.86 21.19
C ALA A 205 -17.51 -6.62 22.50
N MET A 206 -16.51 -6.76 23.36
CA MET A 206 -16.63 -7.44 24.66
C MET A 206 -17.11 -6.51 25.78
N ALA A 207 -17.04 -5.19 25.58
CA ALA A 207 -17.38 -4.21 26.61
C ALA A 207 -18.88 -4.19 26.95
N PRO A 208 -19.25 -3.83 28.21
CA PRO A 208 -20.61 -3.47 28.56
C PRO A 208 -21.08 -2.22 27.79
N PRO A 209 -22.39 -1.90 27.78
CA PRO A 209 -22.92 -0.81 26.95
C PRO A 209 -22.27 0.57 27.18
N ALA A 210 -21.97 0.93 28.43
CA ALA A 210 -21.41 2.25 28.75
C ALA A 210 -19.96 2.39 28.23
N GLU A 211 -19.12 1.39 28.49
CA GLU A 211 -17.73 1.35 28.07
C GLU A 211 -17.63 1.17 26.55
N ARG A 212 -18.54 0.40 25.94
CA ARG A 212 -18.65 0.28 24.49
C ARG A 212 -18.91 1.64 23.85
N LYS A 213 -19.85 2.42 24.40
CA LYS A 213 -20.15 3.78 23.96
C LYS A 213 -18.91 4.67 24.09
N ARG A 214 -18.23 4.62 25.25
CA ARG A 214 -17.00 5.37 25.49
C ARG A 214 -15.91 5.06 24.46
N ILE A 215 -15.68 3.78 24.17
CA ILE A 215 -14.69 3.33 23.19
C ILE A 215 -15.02 3.84 21.78
N VAL A 216 -16.27 3.69 21.32
CA VAL A 216 -16.66 4.16 19.97
C VAL A 216 -16.65 5.68 19.87
N ASP A 217 -17.00 6.41 20.94
CA ASP A 217 -16.95 7.87 20.94
C ASP A 217 -15.51 8.39 20.81
N MET A 218 -14.55 7.81 21.53
CA MET A 218 -13.13 8.17 21.37
C MET A 218 -12.60 7.83 19.98
N ALA A 219 -12.96 6.65 19.46
CA ALA A 219 -12.60 6.23 18.11
C ALA A 219 -13.18 7.20 17.05
N ARG A 220 -14.45 7.59 17.21
CA ARG A 220 -15.12 8.57 16.34
C ARG A 220 -14.45 9.93 16.43
N GLN A 221 -14.11 10.38 17.64
CA GLN A 221 -13.41 11.64 17.87
C GLN A 221 -12.05 11.64 17.15
N ALA A 222 -11.26 10.56 17.25
CA ALA A 222 -9.99 10.46 16.52
C ALA A 222 -10.16 10.60 15.00
N ALA A 223 -11.20 9.97 14.43
CA ALA A 223 -11.52 10.12 13.01
C ALA A 223 -11.94 11.55 12.65
N LEU A 224 -12.80 12.19 13.46
CA LEU A 224 -13.22 13.59 13.26
C LEU A 224 -12.05 14.57 13.38
N ASP A 225 -11.17 14.38 14.36
CA ASP A 225 -9.96 15.19 14.55
C ASP A 225 -9.01 15.04 13.37
N THR A 226 -8.89 13.83 12.81
CA THR A 226 -8.07 13.59 11.63
C THR A 226 -8.64 14.26 10.39
N VAL A 227 -9.96 14.22 10.20
CA VAL A 227 -10.58 14.91 9.07
C VAL A 227 -10.47 16.43 9.23
N SER A 228 -10.54 16.96 10.45
CA SER A 228 -10.27 18.38 10.76
C SER A 228 -8.81 18.75 10.51
N TYR A 229 -7.87 17.85 10.81
CA TYR A 229 -6.46 17.99 10.41
C TYR A 229 -6.30 17.99 8.88
N MET A 230 -7.00 17.09 8.17
CA MET A 230 -6.99 17.07 6.70
C MET A 230 -7.57 18.36 6.10
N GLU A 231 -8.65 18.89 6.67
CA GLU A 231 -9.26 20.15 6.23
C GLU A 231 -8.27 21.33 6.32
N ARG A 232 -7.51 21.41 7.42
CA ARG A 232 -6.55 22.51 7.66
C ARG A 232 -5.25 22.37 6.87
N ASN A 233 -4.74 21.14 6.72
CA ASN A 233 -3.36 20.91 6.27
C ASN A 233 -3.26 20.26 4.88
N ILE A 234 -4.33 19.65 4.37
CA ILE A 234 -4.30 18.76 3.19
C ILE A 234 -5.32 19.19 2.11
N ALA A 235 -6.45 19.78 2.50
CA ALA A 235 -7.52 20.15 1.59
C ALA A 235 -7.22 21.45 0.84
N TYR A 236 -6.90 21.34 -0.46
CA TYR A 236 -6.69 22.48 -1.35
C TYR A 236 -7.48 22.32 -2.64
N THR A 237 -7.61 23.40 -3.40
CA THR A 237 -8.11 23.36 -4.78
C THR A 237 -7.17 24.09 -5.72
N ARG A 238 -7.52 24.15 -7.02
CA ARG A 238 -6.67 24.72 -8.06
C ARG A 238 -7.36 25.82 -8.86
N ARG A 239 -6.55 26.74 -9.38
CA ARG A 239 -6.91 27.86 -10.25
C ARG A 239 -5.89 28.00 -11.39
N GLY A 240 -6.28 28.70 -12.45
CA GLY A 240 -5.41 29.02 -13.58
C GLY A 240 -5.51 28.01 -14.72
N ASN A 241 -4.79 28.27 -15.80
CA ASN A 241 -4.76 27.37 -16.93
C ASN A 241 -4.10 26.06 -16.48
N MET A 242 -4.71 24.91 -16.79
CA MET A 242 -4.27 23.59 -16.32
C MET A 242 -4.22 23.40 -14.78
N GLY A 243 -4.71 24.36 -13.98
CA GLY A 243 -4.70 24.28 -12.52
C GLY A 243 -3.30 24.46 -11.92
N GLU A 244 -2.53 25.41 -12.45
CA GLU A 244 -1.16 25.73 -12.04
C GLU A 244 -1.02 26.30 -10.62
N ALA A 245 -2.04 27.00 -10.11
CA ALA A 245 -2.03 27.59 -8.77
C ALA A 245 -2.88 26.76 -7.80
N GLN A 246 -2.27 26.26 -6.73
CA GLN A 246 -2.92 25.62 -5.59
C GLN A 246 -3.30 26.65 -4.51
N VAL A 247 -4.59 26.69 -4.16
CA VAL A 247 -5.20 27.72 -3.32
C VAL A 247 -6.06 27.09 -2.22
N ASP A 248 -6.28 27.85 -1.15
CA ASP A 248 -7.04 27.40 0.02
C ASP A 248 -8.54 27.24 -0.27
N VAL A 249 -9.18 26.36 0.50
CA VAL A 249 -10.63 26.11 0.46
C VAL A 249 -11.31 26.61 1.74
N ASN A 250 -12.63 26.81 1.68
CA ASN A 250 -13.45 27.18 2.85
C ASN A 250 -13.90 25.99 3.70
N GLY A 251 -13.33 24.81 3.45
CA GLY A 251 -13.62 23.57 4.18
C GLY A 251 -13.94 22.40 3.25
N ILE A 252 -14.13 21.24 3.87
CA ILE A 252 -14.54 20.00 3.21
C ILE A 252 -15.95 19.62 3.63
N THR A 253 -16.70 19.03 2.70
CA THR A 253 -18.00 18.42 2.99
C THR A 253 -17.80 16.92 3.08
N ALA A 254 -18.02 16.34 4.26
CA ALA A 254 -17.79 14.92 4.49
C ALA A 254 -19.01 14.20 5.12
N ALA A 255 -19.15 12.91 4.83
CA ALA A 255 -20.17 12.02 5.38
C ALA A 255 -19.52 10.80 6.02
N MET A 256 -19.73 10.58 7.32
CA MET A 256 -19.14 9.48 8.10
C MET A 256 -20.16 8.38 8.35
N PHE A 257 -19.82 7.13 8.01
CA PHE A 257 -20.64 5.93 8.24
C PHE A 257 -19.89 4.98 9.18
N GLU A 258 -20.55 4.57 10.26
CA GLU A 258 -20.00 3.64 11.26
C GLU A 258 -20.37 2.20 10.94
N HIS A 259 -19.37 1.33 10.83
CA HIS A 259 -19.54 -0.10 10.65
C HIS A 259 -18.87 -0.88 11.79
N TRP A 260 -19.36 -2.09 12.06
CA TRP A 260 -19.01 -2.84 13.27
C TRP A 260 -18.33 -4.18 13.01
N ASP A 261 -18.47 -4.70 11.81
CA ASP A 261 -18.06 -6.03 11.45
C ASP A 261 -17.29 -6.06 10.14
N SER A 262 -16.40 -7.04 10.03
CA SER A 262 -15.68 -7.29 8.78
C SER A 262 -16.58 -8.02 7.79
N ARG A 263 -16.11 -8.21 6.55
CA ARG A 263 -16.78 -9.12 5.61
C ARG A 263 -16.87 -10.56 6.11
N ALA A 264 -16.00 -10.96 7.04
CA ALA A 264 -16.12 -12.26 7.70
C ALA A 264 -17.13 -12.25 8.86
N ALA A 265 -17.80 -11.13 9.13
CA ALA A 265 -18.65 -10.85 10.28
C ALA A 265 -17.92 -10.99 11.63
N ASP A 266 -16.61 -10.72 11.67
CA ASP A 266 -15.83 -10.61 12.91
C ASP A 266 -15.89 -9.18 13.46
N PRO A 267 -15.65 -8.95 14.78
CA PRO A 267 -15.57 -7.61 15.33
C PRO A 267 -14.56 -6.77 14.55
N HIS A 268 -15.03 -5.70 13.91
CA HIS A 268 -14.20 -4.77 13.16
C HIS A 268 -14.89 -3.41 13.15
N LEU A 269 -14.71 -2.66 14.23
CA LEU A 269 -15.17 -1.28 14.26
C LEU A 269 -14.36 -0.48 13.23
N HIS A 270 -15.03 0.29 12.38
CA HIS A 270 -14.38 1.17 11.40
C HIS A 270 -15.35 2.25 10.92
N PHE A 271 -14.81 3.36 10.40
CA PHE A 271 -15.60 4.42 9.80
C PHE A 271 -15.26 4.60 8.32
N HIS A 272 -16.29 4.62 7.47
CA HIS A 272 -16.17 5.10 6.10
C HIS A 272 -16.47 6.59 6.07
N VAL A 273 -15.48 7.41 5.74
CA VAL A 273 -15.62 8.86 5.59
C VAL A 273 -15.54 9.23 4.12
N LEU A 274 -16.65 9.72 3.57
CA LEU A 274 -16.75 10.16 2.19
C LEU A 274 -16.54 11.67 2.13
N ILE A 275 -15.45 12.10 1.50
CA ILE A 275 -15.07 13.50 1.32
C ILE A 275 -15.43 13.92 -0.09
N SER A 276 -16.27 14.95 -0.23
CA SER A 276 -16.68 15.48 -1.53
C SER A 276 -15.48 16.03 -2.31
N SER A 277 -15.45 15.78 -3.61
CA SER A 277 -14.50 16.50 -4.48
C SER A 277 -14.94 17.95 -4.72
N LYS A 278 -16.18 18.32 -4.39
CA LYS A 278 -16.68 19.68 -4.51
C LYS A 278 -16.28 20.49 -3.28
N VAL A 279 -15.43 21.48 -3.51
CA VAL A 279 -14.98 22.42 -2.48
C VAL A 279 -15.13 23.84 -2.99
N GLN A 280 -15.33 24.77 -2.08
CA GLN A 280 -15.39 26.19 -2.38
C GLN A 280 -14.02 26.81 -2.18
N ARG A 281 -13.52 27.49 -3.20
CA ARG A 281 -12.29 28.25 -3.13
C ARG A 281 -12.45 29.45 -2.20
N SER A 282 -11.45 29.70 -1.38
CA SER A 282 -11.53 30.71 -0.32
C SER A 282 -11.44 32.16 -0.78
N ASP A 283 -10.81 32.43 -1.93
CA ASP A 283 -10.51 33.79 -2.40
C ASP A 283 -11.62 34.40 -3.27
N ASP A 284 -12.30 33.60 -4.10
CA ASP A 284 -13.36 34.05 -5.02
C ASP A 284 -14.71 33.33 -4.81
N GLY A 285 -14.80 32.40 -3.86
CA GLY A 285 -16.01 31.65 -3.56
C GLY A 285 -16.44 30.66 -4.65
N ALA A 286 -15.61 30.43 -5.68
CA ALA A 286 -15.94 29.53 -6.77
C ALA A 286 -15.88 28.07 -6.33
N TRP A 287 -16.87 27.29 -6.74
CA TRP A 287 -16.89 25.84 -6.51
C TRP A 287 -16.05 25.09 -7.55
N THR A 288 -15.08 24.34 -7.07
CA THR A 288 -14.10 23.61 -7.88
C THR A 288 -13.85 22.20 -7.36
N ALA A 289 -12.91 21.49 -7.99
CA ALA A 289 -12.51 20.15 -7.58
C ALA A 289 -11.38 20.21 -6.55
N LEU A 290 -11.46 19.39 -5.50
CA LEU A 290 -10.40 19.15 -4.52
C LEU A 290 -9.13 18.65 -5.23
N ASP A 291 -7.96 19.15 -4.81
CA ASP A 291 -6.68 18.72 -5.34
C ASP A 291 -6.28 17.37 -4.74
N GLY A 292 -6.54 16.30 -5.50
CA GLY A 292 -6.21 14.95 -5.07
C GLY A 292 -4.72 14.67 -4.89
N ARG A 293 -3.80 15.50 -5.42
CA ARG A 293 -2.36 15.24 -5.31
C ARG A 293 -1.89 15.30 -3.86
N THR A 294 -2.25 16.38 -3.17
CA THR A 294 -1.93 16.57 -1.75
C THR A 294 -2.62 15.53 -0.87
N MET A 295 -3.88 15.17 -1.18
CA MET A 295 -4.61 14.09 -0.48
C MET A 295 -3.83 12.77 -0.50
N PHE A 296 -3.31 12.37 -1.67
CA PHE A 296 -2.54 11.12 -1.77
C PHE A 296 -1.14 11.24 -1.16
N ALA A 297 -0.44 12.38 -1.38
CA ALA A 297 0.89 12.62 -0.82
C ALA A 297 0.90 12.57 0.71
N ALA A 298 -0.17 13.06 1.35
CA ALA A 298 -0.31 13.13 2.80
C ALA A 298 -0.91 11.87 3.45
N THR A 299 -1.32 10.85 2.67
CA THR A 299 -2.10 9.69 3.18
C THR A 299 -1.43 9.02 4.38
N VAL A 300 -0.13 8.75 4.27
CA VAL A 300 0.62 8.08 5.35
C VAL A 300 0.71 8.98 6.58
N ALA A 301 1.06 10.26 6.41
CA ALA A 301 1.14 11.21 7.52
C ALA A 301 -0.22 11.38 8.24
N ALA A 302 -1.33 11.46 7.48
CA ALA A 302 -2.68 11.52 8.04
C ALA A 302 -3.08 10.22 8.76
N SER A 303 -2.69 9.05 8.25
CA SER A 303 -2.88 7.76 8.94
C SER A 303 -2.11 7.72 10.26
N GLU A 304 -0.86 8.17 10.26
CA GLU A 304 -0.02 8.20 11.46
C GLU A 304 -0.52 9.23 12.48
N TYR A 305 -1.07 10.36 12.03
CA TYR A 305 -1.78 11.31 12.88
C TYR A 305 -2.99 10.66 13.55
N PHE A 306 -3.86 10.00 12.78
CA PHE A 306 -5.03 9.29 13.30
C PHE A 306 -4.66 8.27 14.36
N ASP A 307 -3.65 7.44 14.08
CA ASP A 307 -3.16 6.40 14.96
C ASP A 307 -2.65 6.96 16.29
N ASN A 308 -1.89 8.06 16.24
CA ASN A 308 -1.41 8.73 17.44
C ASN A 308 -2.54 9.41 18.21
N ARG A 309 -3.44 10.10 17.50
CA ARG A 309 -4.58 10.78 18.08
C ARG A 309 -5.49 9.81 18.83
N LEU A 310 -5.75 8.65 18.25
CA LEU A 310 -6.49 7.57 18.90
C LEU A 310 -5.78 7.10 20.17
N ARG A 311 -4.47 6.84 20.12
CA ARG A 311 -3.69 6.43 21.29
C ARG A 311 -3.74 7.47 22.40
N ASP A 312 -3.62 8.75 22.07
CA ASP A 312 -3.64 9.86 23.03
C ASP A 312 -4.98 9.94 23.76
N LEU A 313 -6.09 9.90 23.01
CA LEU A 313 -7.44 9.87 23.60
C LEU A 313 -7.62 8.69 24.54
N PHE A 314 -7.10 7.52 24.20
CA PHE A 314 -7.19 6.32 25.05
C PHE A 314 -6.26 6.39 26.27
N ARG A 315 -5.05 6.94 26.13
CA ARG A 315 -4.10 7.15 27.24
C ARG A 315 -4.63 8.14 28.28
N GLU A 316 -5.30 9.21 27.84
CA GLU A 316 -5.98 10.15 28.76
C GLU A 316 -7.03 9.47 29.63
N GLN A 317 -7.61 8.37 29.13
CA GLN A 317 -8.59 7.55 29.85
C GLN A 317 -7.96 6.36 30.60
N GLY A 318 -6.63 6.24 30.59
CA GLY A 318 -5.86 5.23 31.33
C GLY A 318 -5.58 3.93 30.59
N ALA A 319 -5.59 3.95 29.26
CA ALA A 319 -5.24 2.78 28.46
C ALA A 319 -3.75 2.61 28.20
N SER A 320 -3.29 1.37 28.35
CA SER A 320 -1.92 0.95 28.05
C SER A 320 -1.82 0.32 26.66
N TRP A 321 -0.75 0.66 25.96
CA TRP A 321 -0.46 0.21 24.61
C TRP A 321 0.91 -0.47 24.56
N VAL A 322 1.00 -1.58 23.83
CA VAL A 322 2.26 -2.31 23.62
C VAL A 322 2.51 -2.53 22.14
N GLN A 323 3.78 -2.57 21.74
CA GLN A 323 4.15 -3.04 20.42
C GLN A 323 4.16 -4.56 20.39
N ARG A 324 3.43 -5.15 19.45
CA ARG A 324 3.51 -6.58 19.13
C ARG A 324 3.95 -6.73 17.68
N GLY A 325 4.72 -7.77 17.36
CA GLY A 325 5.06 -8.07 15.97
C GLY A 325 3.80 -8.30 15.14
N ALA A 326 3.83 -8.01 13.83
CA ALA A 326 2.73 -8.38 12.95
C ALA A 326 2.49 -9.90 13.05
N GLU A 327 1.24 -10.31 13.26
CA GLU A 327 0.83 -11.69 13.56
C GLU A 327 1.53 -12.36 14.76
N GLY A 328 2.18 -11.57 15.62
CA GLY A 328 2.88 -12.02 16.82
C GLY A 328 4.32 -12.46 16.61
N VAL A 329 4.87 -12.37 15.40
CA VAL A 329 6.23 -12.90 15.09
C VAL A 329 7.11 -11.92 14.31
N ASP A 330 6.56 -11.08 13.44
CA ASP A 330 7.36 -10.11 12.68
C ASP A 330 7.59 -8.80 13.45
N MET A 331 8.72 -8.74 14.16
CA MET A 331 9.16 -7.54 14.88
C MET A 331 9.80 -6.46 13.98
N LYS A 332 9.92 -6.68 12.66
CA LYS A 332 10.42 -5.63 11.75
C LYS A 332 9.37 -4.55 11.49
N CYS A 333 8.09 -4.89 11.63
CA CYS A 333 6.96 -3.97 11.49
C CYS A 333 6.02 -4.11 12.70
N PRO A 334 6.44 -3.69 13.91
CA PRO A 334 5.58 -3.79 15.09
C PRO A 334 4.33 -2.92 14.94
N VAL A 335 3.21 -3.40 15.48
CA VAL A 335 1.94 -2.67 15.52
C VAL A 335 1.58 -2.40 16.98
N TRP A 336 1.09 -1.21 17.27
CA TRP A 336 0.58 -0.84 18.58
C TRP A 336 -0.77 -1.51 18.84
N GLN A 337 -0.91 -2.16 19.99
CA GLN A 337 -2.10 -2.88 20.41
C GLN A 337 -2.41 -2.59 21.88
N LEU A 338 -3.69 -2.65 22.25
CA LEU A 338 -4.12 -2.55 23.65
C LEU A 338 -3.55 -3.72 24.46
N GLU A 339 -2.84 -3.39 25.53
CA GLU A 339 -2.12 -4.36 26.35
C GLU A 339 -3.06 -5.42 26.95
N ALA A 340 -4.20 -4.96 27.46
CA ALA A 340 -5.17 -5.76 28.19
C ALA A 340 -5.84 -6.87 27.35
N VAL A 341 -5.79 -6.76 26.01
CA VAL A 341 -6.47 -7.71 25.11
C VAL A 341 -5.58 -8.93 24.87
N PRO A 342 -6.04 -10.15 25.25
CA PRO A 342 -5.30 -11.39 25.05
C PRO A 342 -5.02 -11.68 23.56
N VAL A 343 -3.82 -12.18 23.27
CA VAL A 343 -3.38 -12.51 21.89
C VAL A 343 -4.24 -13.64 21.29
N GLU A 344 -4.77 -14.52 22.13
CA GLU A 344 -5.66 -15.63 21.75
C GLU A 344 -6.94 -15.12 21.09
N LEU A 345 -7.52 -14.02 21.58
CA LEU A 345 -8.71 -13.41 20.97
C LEU A 345 -8.37 -12.79 19.60
N VAL A 346 -7.19 -12.17 19.48
CA VAL A 346 -6.72 -11.64 18.19
C VAL A 346 -6.58 -12.78 17.18
N LYS A 347 -5.94 -13.87 17.57
CA LYS A 347 -5.77 -15.06 16.71
C LYS A 347 -7.13 -15.65 16.29
N LEU A 348 -8.07 -15.79 17.23
CA LEU A 348 -9.43 -16.30 16.96
C LEU A 348 -10.15 -15.50 15.87
N PHE A 349 -10.27 -14.18 16.09
CA PHE A 349 -11.03 -13.31 15.18
C PHE A 349 -10.25 -12.94 13.91
N SER A 350 -8.98 -13.33 13.78
CA SER A 350 -8.21 -13.25 12.54
C SER A 350 -8.24 -14.56 11.74
N GLN A 351 -8.36 -15.71 12.41
CA GLN A 351 -8.49 -17.01 11.74
C GLN A 351 -9.78 -17.11 10.92
N ARG A 352 -10.90 -16.62 11.47
CA ARG A 352 -12.19 -16.63 10.77
C ARG A 352 -12.19 -15.72 9.55
N HIS A 353 -11.50 -14.57 9.61
CA HIS A 353 -11.27 -13.74 8.45
C HIS A 353 -10.52 -14.48 7.33
N ARG A 354 -9.43 -15.19 7.68
CA ARG A 354 -8.69 -16.02 6.72
C ARG A 354 -9.56 -17.12 6.10
N GLN A 355 -10.38 -17.80 6.89
CA GLN A 355 -11.31 -18.83 6.42
C GLN A 355 -12.36 -18.25 5.45
N PHE A 356 -12.91 -17.07 5.78
CA PHE A 356 -13.86 -16.37 4.92
C PHE A 356 -13.23 -15.99 3.57
N GLU A 357 -12.05 -15.37 3.56
CA GLU A 357 -11.38 -14.98 2.32
C GLU A 357 -11.03 -16.20 1.47
N ALA A 358 -10.61 -17.32 2.08
CA ALA A 358 -10.41 -18.58 1.38
C ALA A 358 -11.71 -19.13 0.76
N ALA A 359 -12.82 -19.12 1.52
CA ALA A 359 -14.13 -19.57 1.03
C ALA A 359 -14.69 -18.67 -0.09
N ARG A 360 -14.46 -17.35 0.02
CA ARG A 360 -14.82 -16.34 -0.97
C ARG A 360 -14.02 -16.54 -2.26
N ALA A 361 -12.70 -16.70 -2.15
CA ALA A 361 -11.83 -16.93 -3.31
C ALA A 361 -12.21 -18.19 -4.08
N ARG A 362 -12.47 -19.31 -3.38
CA ARG A 362 -12.96 -20.56 -4.00
C ARG A 362 -14.25 -20.32 -4.82
N ARG A 363 -15.22 -19.62 -4.23
CA ARG A 363 -16.50 -19.32 -4.90
C ARG A 363 -16.37 -18.39 -6.09
N ILE A 364 -15.43 -17.45 -6.09
CA ILE A 364 -15.14 -16.60 -7.26
C ILE A 364 -14.63 -17.46 -8.42
N VAL A 365 -13.71 -18.38 -8.14
CA VAL A 365 -13.16 -19.32 -9.13
C VAL A 365 -14.27 -20.24 -9.67
N GLU A 366 -15.07 -20.85 -8.78
CA GLU A 366 -16.22 -21.68 -9.16
C GLU A 366 -17.24 -20.91 -10.00
N PHE A 367 -17.53 -19.66 -9.64
CA PHE A 367 -18.43 -18.80 -10.39
C PHE A 367 -17.91 -18.59 -11.81
N ARG A 368 -16.63 -18.24 -11.98
CA ARG A 368 -16.04 -18.04 -13.31
C ARG A 368 -16.05 -19.34 -14.12
N ALA A 369 -15.70 -20.47 -13.51
CA ALA A 369 -15.73 -21.77 -14.16
C ALA A 369 -17.14 -22.14 -14.65
N LYS A 370 -18.17 -21.86 -13.84
CA LYS A 370 -19.57 -22.16 -14.16
C LYS A 370 -20.18 -21.20 -15.18
N HIS A 371 -19.85 -19.91 -15.11
CA HIS A 371 -20.53 -18.86 -15.86
C HIS A 371 -19.71 -18.29 -17.04
N GLY A 372 -18.43 -18.65 -17.16
CA GLY A 372 -17.54 -18.16 -18.22
C GLY A 372 -17.23 -16.66 -18.15
N ARG A 373 -17.56 -15.98 -17.05
CA ARG A 373 -17.33 -14.54 -16.82
C ARG A 373 -16.98 -14.24 -15.36
N GLU A 374 -16.36 -13.10 -15.12
CA GLU A 374 -16.10 -12.60 -13.77
C GLU A 374 -17.41 -12.23 -13.03
N PRO A 375 -17.47 -12.36 -11.69
CA PRO A 375 -18.61 -11.93 -10.89
C PRO A 375 -18.84 -10.41 -10.99
N THR A 376 -20.11 -9.99 -11.11
CA THR A 376 -20.50 -8.59 -10.96
C THR A 376 -20.52 -8.19 -9.48
N PRO A 377 -20.59 -6.88 -9.10
CA PRO A 377 -20.71 -6.48 -7.69
C PRO A 377 -21.89 -7.14 -6.95
N LYS A 378 -22.99 -7.39 -7.66
CA LYS A 378 -24.15 -8.11 -7.12
C LYS A 378 -23.84 -9.60 -6.89
N ASP A 379 -23.10 -10.22 -7.81
CA ASP A 379 -22.64 -11.62 -7.68
C ASP A 379 -21.64 -11.74 -6.51
N ILE A 380 -20.70 -10.79 -6.38
CA ILE A 380 -19.77 -10.72 -5.24
C ILE A 380 -20.53 -10.65 -3.91
N PHE A 381 -21.58 -9.81 -3.81
CA PHE A 381 -22.37 -9.76 -2.59
C PHE A 381 -23.06 -11.10 -2.26
N ALA A 382 -23.52 -11.83 -3.27
CA ALA A 382 -24.07 -13.18 -3.07
C ALA A 382 -22.99 -14.19 -2.67
N ILE A 383 -21.80 -14.10 -3.27
CA ILE A 383 -20.63 -14.92 -2.95
C ILE A 383 -20.16 -14.67 -1.51
N ASP A 384 -20.02 -13.41 -1.11
CA ASP A 384 -19.61 -13.01 0.23
C ASP A 384 -20.62 -13.55 1.25
N ARG A 385 -21.92 -13.40 1.00
CA ARG A 385 -22.96 -14.00 1.85
C ARG A 385 -22.81 -15.52 1.94
N ALA A 386 -22.60 -16.20 0.82
CA ALA A 386 -22.42 -17.66 0.81
C ALA A 386 -21.14 -18.10 1.55
N ALA A 387 -20.06 -17.32 1.44
CA ALA A 387 -18.78 -17.58 2.13
C ALA A 387 -18.88 -17.34 3.65
N GLN A 388 -19.67 -16.34 4.09
CA GLN A 388 -19.94 -16.10 5.52
C GLN A 388 -20.66 -17.27 6.21
N TYR A 389 -21.51 -17.98 5.46
CA TYR A 389 -22.41 -19.00 5.98
C TYR A 389 -22.14 -20.38 5.39
N ASP A 390 -20.87 -20.79 5.26
CA ASP A 390 -20.39 -22.00 4.56
C ASP A 390 -21.20 -23.31 4.85
N ASN A 391 -22.03 -23.34 5.91
CA ASN A 391 -22.92 -24.45 6.28
C ASN A 391 -24.42 -24.11 6.54
N ARG A 392 -25.00 -23.02 6.02
CA ARG A 392 -26.44 -22.73 6.24
C ARG A 392 -27.20 -22.30 4.97
N PRO A 393 -28.23 -23.05 4.53
CA PRO A 393 -29.07 -22.65 3.41
C PRO A 393 -30.05 -21.55 3.85
N GLY A 394 -30.01 -20.40 3.19
CA GLY A 394 -31.03 -19.35 3.32
C GLY A 394 -30.48 -17.91 3.29
N LYS A 395 -31.26 -16.98 2.74
CA LYS A 395 -30.97 -15.55 2.73
C LYS A 395 -31.25 -14.98 4.12
N GLN A 396 -30.27 -15.00 5.02
CA GLN A 396 -30.43 -14.40 6.34
C GLN A 396 -30.49 -12.86 6.23
N PRO A 397 -31.40 -12.19 6.97
CA PRO A 397 -31.45 -10.73 7.02
C PRO A 397 -30.18 -10.15 7.67
N PRO A 398 -29.90 -8.85 7.47
CA PRO A 398 -28.86 -8.15 8.23
C PRO A 398 -29.10 -8.33 9.73
N LYS A 399 -28.03 -8.62 10.47
CA LYS A 399 -28.09 -8.77 11.92
C LYS A 399 -28.11 -7.40 12.60
N THR A 400 -28.76 -7.34 13.75
CA THR A 400 -28.72 -6.20 14.68
C THR A 400 -27.43 -6.21 15.50
N LEU A 401 -27.05 -5.08 16.11
CA LEU A 401 -25.85 -5.04 16.97
C LEU A 401 -25.91 -6.06 18.12
N PRO A 402 -27.03 -6.21 18.87
CA PRO A 402 -27.13 -7.21 19.93
C PRO A 402 -26.88 -8.64 19.46
N GLU A 403 -27.34 -9.00 18.25
CA GLU A 403 -27.10 -10.31 17.65
C GLU A 403 -25.61 -10.52 17.31
N HIS A 404 -24.93 -9.49 16.80
CA HIS A 404 -23.48 -9.53 16.57
C HIS A 404 -22.72 -9.70 17.88
N LEU A 405 -23.01 -8.87 18.88
CA LEU A 405 -22.34 -8.91 20.19
C LEU A 405 -22.50 -10.26 20.87
N LYS A 406 -23.73 -10.83 20.85
CA LYS A 406 -24.00 -12.16 21.37
C LYS A 406 -23.15 -13.22 20.67
N ALA A 407 -23.15 -13.24 19.34
CA ALA A 407 -22.39 -14.22 18.56
C ALA A 407 -20.88 -14.11 18.81
N TRP A 408 -20.34 -12.89 18.85
CA TRP A 408 -18.92 -12.67 19.12
C TRP A 408 -18.53 -13.10 20.53
N ARG A 409 -19.36 -12.81 21.52
CA ARG A 409 -19.12 -13.23 22.90
C ARG A 409 -19.18 -14.75 23.05
N GLU A 410 -20.17 -15.41 22.45
CA GLU A 410 -20.25 -16.89 22.42
C GLU A 410 -18.99 -17.52 21.81
N HIS A 411 -18.47 -16.92 20.73
CA HIS A 411 -17.23 -17.39 20.12
C HIS A 411 -16.01 -17.16 21.03
N ALA A 412 -15.89 -15.98 21.65
CA ALA A 412 -14.78 -15.67 22.55
C ALA A 412 -14.72 -16.62 23.76
N LEU A 413 -15.89 -17.03 24.29
CA LEU A 413 -16.01 -17.99 25.39
C LEU A 413 -15.51 -19.41 25.07
N THR A 414 -15.27 -19.74 23.80
CA THR A 414 -14.68 -21.04 23.41
C THR A 414 -13.20 -21.14 23.73
N LEU A 415 -12.50 -20.00 23.88
CA LEU A 415 -11.05 -19.96 24.13
C LEU A 415 -10.70 -19.26 25.44
N VAL A 416 -11.51 -18.30 25.88
CA VAL A 416 -11.18 -17.42 27.01
C VAL A 416 -12.30 -17.48 28.07
N PRO A 417 -11.97 -17.62 29.37
CA PRO A 417 -12.99 -17.68 30.42
C PRO A 417 -13.86 -16.42 30.51
N ALA A 418 -15.12 -16.58 30.89
CA ALA A 418 -16.08 -15.46 31.02
C ALA A 418 -15.55 -14.31 31.88
N LYS A 419 -14.93 -14.62 33.03
CA LYS A 419 -14.32 -13.64 33.93
C LYS A 419 -13.30 -12.71 33.24
N VAL A 420 -12.55 -13.23 32.27
CA VAL A 420 -11.56 -12.46 31.51
C VAL A 420 -12.29 -11.50 30.56
N LEU A 421 -13.36 -11.94 29.90
CA LEU A 421 -14.17 -11.10 29.02
C LEU A 421 -14.91 -10.00 29.81
N ASP A 422 -15.49 -10.37 30.96
CA ASP A 422 -16.28 -9.47 31.80
C ASP A 422 -15.48 -8.33 32.39
N THR A 423 -14.19 -8.57 32.66
CA THR A 423 -13.26 -7.57 33.20
C THR A 423 -12.40 -6.93 32.11
N LEU A 424 -12.61 -7.25 30.82
CA LEU A 424 -11.73 -6.78 29.76
C LEU A 424 -11.79 -5.26 29.59
N ALA A 425 -13.00 -4.69 29.56
CA ALA A 425 -13.19 -3.25 29.40
C ALA A 425 -12.56 -2.47 30.55
N ASP A 426 -12.73 -2.95 31.80
CA ASP A 426 -12.10 -2.35 32.97
C ASP A 426 -10.58 -2.40 32.83
N ARG A 427 -10.02 -3.58 32.50
CA ARG A 427 -8.58 -3.79 32.30
C ARG A 427 -7.97 -2.90 31.23
N VAL A 428 -8.72 -2.54 30.19
CA VAL A 428 -8.27 -1.59 29.17
C VAL A 428 -8.01 -0.21 29.77
N PHE A 429 -8.71 0.21 30.83
CA PHE A 429 -8.61 1.57 31.40
C PHE A 429 -8.09 1.60 32.85
N LEU A 430 -7.39 0.55 33.31
CA LEU A 430 -6.90 0.45 34.69
C LEU A 430 -5.72 1.38 35.02
N GLY A 431 -5.02 1.92 34.02
CA GLY A 431 -3.73 2.61 34.20
C GLY A 431 -3.78 3.97 34.91
N GLY A 432 -4.98 4.52 35.16
CA GLY A 432 -5.13 5.92 35.58
C GLY A 432 -4.70 6.90 34.48
N ARG A 433 -5.01 8.20 34.63
CA ARG A 433 -4.58 9.21 33.64
C ARG A 433 -3.06 9.28 33.62
N ALA A 434 -2.44 9.05 32.47
CA ALA A 434 -1.00 9.18 32.30
C ALA A 434 -0.58 10.66 32.28
N GLU A 435 0.48 11.00 33.02
CA GLU A 435 1.12 12.31 32.94
C GLU A 435 1.89 12.44 31.61
N PRO A 436 1.95 13.65 31.01
CA PRO A 436 2.75 13.88 29.81
C PRO A 436 4.22 13.52 29.99
N ASP A 437 4.80 12.82 29.03
CA ASP A 437 6.23 12.49 29.02
C ASP A 437 7.06 13.75 28.73
N ALA A 438 8.22 13.88 29.38
CA ALA A 438 9.24 14.84 28.98
C ALA A 438 10.04 14.28 27.78
N PHE A 439 10.31 15.13 26.78
CA PHE A 439 11.05 14.73 25.58
C PHE A 439 11.95 15.86 25.06
N ASP A 440 12.93 15.48 24.24
CA ASP A 440 13.88 16.39 23.60
C ASP A 440 13.62 16.41 22.08
N ILE A 441 13.14 17.56 21.59
CA ILE A 441 12.81 17.78 20.18
C ILE A 441 14.03 17.60 19.29
N ALA A 442 15.21 18.05 19.71
CA ALA A 442 16.44 17.93 18.91
C ALA A 442 16.83 16.45 18.73
N LYS A 443 16.70 15.65 19.79
CA LYS A 443 16.95 14.20 19.73
C LYS A 443 15.92 13.49 18.85
N LEU A 444 14.64 13.82 18.96
CA LEU A 444 13.58 13.28 18.10
C LEU A 444 13.81 13.65 16.63
N ALA A 445 14.17 14.90 16.36
CA ALA A 445 14.52 15.39 15.02
C ALA A 445 15.70 14.62 14.42
N GLN A 446 16.77 14.40 15.20
CA GLN A 446 17.93 13.63 14.77
C GLN A 446 17.54 12.20 14.35
N VAL A 447 16.84 11.46 15.23
CA VAL A 447 16.46 10.07 14.96
C VAL A 447 15.51 9.98 13.76
N THR A 448 14.52 10.87 13.69
CA THR A 448 13.56 10.94 12.58
C THR A 448 14.27 11.15 11.25
N ARG A 449 15.18 12.13 11.18
CA ARG A 449 15.95 12.43 9.97
C ARG A 449 16.87 11.28 9.57
N GLU A 450 17.54 10.64 10.53
CA GLU A 450 18.39 9.48 10.26
C GLU A 450 17.58 8.32 9.64
N VAL A 451 16.39 8.02 10.18
CA VAL A 451 15.52 6.96 9.62
C VAL A 451 15.03 7.33 8.21
N VAL A 452 14.52 8.55 8.02
CA VAL A 452 14.02 8.99 6.71
C VAL A 452 15.12 9.02 5.66
N SER A 453 16.29 9.59 5.96
CA SER A 453 17.40 9.67 5.00
C SER A 453 18.02 8.32 4.64
N ASN A 454 17.96 7.34 5.53
CA ASN A 454 18.38 5.97 5.22
C ASN A 454 17.39 5.25 4.27
N ASN A 455 16.10 5.57 4.36
CA ASN A 455 15.06 4.93 3.55
C ASN A 455 14.81 5.65 2.22
N TYR A 456 15.07 6.96 2.15
CA TYR A 456 14.76 7.79 1.00
C TYR A 456 15.94 8.66 0.59
N ALA A 457 16.39 8.56 -0.68
CA ALA A 457 17.44 9.43 -1.22
C ALA A 457 17.03 10.91 -1.26
N HIS A 458 15.72 11.14 -1.36
CA HIS A 458 15.07 12.43 -1.21
C HIS A 458 13.71 12.23 -0.56
N PHE A 459 13.27 13.19 0.25
CA PHE A 459 12.05 13.10 1.05
C PHE A 459 11.33 14.45 1.07
N SER A 460 10.06 14.44 1.45
CA SER A 460 9.24 15.64 1.64
C SER A 460 8.91 15.83 3.12
N TRP A 461 8.24 16.94 3.45
CA TRP A 461 7.69 17.16 4.79
C TRP A 461 6.75 16.00 5.19
N TRP A 462 5.95 15.46 4.28
CA TRP A 462 5.04 14.33 4.56
C TRP A 462 5.78 13.06 5.02
N ASN A 463 6.98 12.80 4.49
CA ASN A 463 7.80 11.67 4.94
C ASN A 463 8.34 11.91 6.35
N LEU A 464 8.78 13.13 6.64
CA LEU A 464 9.27 13.52 7.96
C LEU A 464 8.16 13.48 9.00
N ALA A 465 6.98 14.03 8.71
CA ALA A 465 5.84 14.03 9.61
C ALA A 465 5.34 12.62 9.93
N ALA A 466 5.21 11.76 8.91
CA ALA A 466 4.86 10.35 9.11
C ALA A 466 5.86 9.64 10.03
N GLU A 467 7.16 9.87 9.82
CA GLU A 467 8.19 9.26 10.68
C GLU A 467 8.23 9.87 12.08
N ALA A 468 8.07 11.20 12.22
CA ALA A 468 8.00 11.87 13.51
C ALA A 468 6.82 11.35 14.35
N HIS A 469 5.66 11.10 13.73
CA HIS A 469 4.55 10.42 14.38
C HIS A 469 4.91 9.01 14.87
N ARG A 470 5.67 8.22 14.11
CA ARG A 470 6.14 6.88 14.56
C ARG A 470 7.12 6.97 15.72
N GLN A 471 8.09 7.88 15.61
CA GLN A 471 9.10 8.10 16.64
C GLN A 471 8.50 8.63 17.94
N THR A 472 7.39 9.37 17.88
CA THR A 472 6.69 9.90 19.07
C THR A 472 5.51 9.04 19.54
N ALA A 473 5.24 7.90 18.90
CA ALA A 473 4.07 7.07 19.20
C ALA A 473 4.10 6.44 20.60
N HIS A 474 5.30 6.20 21.13
CA HIS A 474 5.49 5.66 22.47
C HIS A 474 5.25 6.69 23.58
N LEU A 475 5.26 7.98 23.26
CA LEU A 475 5.12 9.08 24.21
C LEU A 475 3.65 9.37 24.53
N THR A 476 3.38 9.64 25.81
CA THR A 476 2.16 10.28 26.30
C THR A 476 2.27 11.77 26.03
N VAL A 477 1.42 12.27 25.14
CA VAL A 477 1.37 13.68 24.74
C VAL A 477 -0.05 14.19 25.00
N PRO A 478 -0.24 15.40 25.54
CA PRO A 478 -1.56 16.00 25.65
C PRO A 478 -2.23 16.01 24.27
N VAL A 479 -3.52 15.68 24.24
CA VAL A 479 -4.29 15.51 23.02
C VAL A 479 -4.16 16.76 22.13
N ASP A 480 -4.25 17.98 22.67
CA ASP A 480 -4.11 19.26 21.95
C ASP A 480 -2.68 19.60 21.47
N LYS A 481 -1.66 18.84 21.86
CA LYS A 481 -0.24 19.12 21.55
C LYS A 481 0.38 18.20 20.51
N ARG A 482 -0.32 17.17 20.05
CA ARG A 482 0.22 16.18 19.09
C ARG A 482 0.66 16.81 17.76
N GLU A 483 -0.14 17.70 17.19
CA GLU A 483 0.16 18.39 15.93
C GLU A 483 1.39 19.29 16.09
N GLN A 484 1.39 20.13 17.12
CA GLN A 484 2.52 21.02 17.45
C GLN A 484 3.83 20.26 17.65
N LEU A 485 3.82 19.13 18.38
CA LEU A 485 5.02 18.31 18.56
C LEU A 485 5.62 17.84 17.23
N VAL A 486 4.77 17.40 16.30
CA VAL A 486 5.25 16.90 15.00
C VAL A 486 5.78 18.05 14.15
N ASP A 487 5.08 19.19 14.14
CA ASP A 487 5.55 20.40 13.45
C ASP A 487 6.91 20.83 14.01
N ASP A 488 7.06 20.94 15.33
CA ASP A 488 8.32 21.33 15.98
C ASP A 488 9.48 20.37 15.63
N VAL A 489 9.21 19.06 15.57
CA VAL A 489 10.21 18.06 15.17
C VAL A 489 10.60 18.24 13.70
N VAL A 490 9.64 18.39 12.80
CA VAL A 490 9.92 18.54 11.37
C VAL A 490 10.61 19.87 11.08
N ASP A 491 10.17 20.96 11.67
CA ASP A 491 10.78 22.28 11.52
C ASP A 491 12.22 22.29 12.06
N THR A 492 12.46 21.62 13.18
CA THR A 492 13.83 21.42 13.71
C THR A 492 14.71 20.65 12.71
N ILE A 493 14.16 19.69 11.95
CA ILE A 493 14.91 18.98 10.90
C ILE A 493 15.19 19.90 9.71
N LEU A 494 14.18 20.63 9.24
CA LEU A 494 14.27 21.49 8.06
C LEU A 494 15.16 22.72 8.30
N ALA A 495 15.28 23.18 9.54
CA ALA A 495 16.18 24.26 9.92
C ALA A 495 17.66 23.84 10.01
N GLN A 496 17.96 22.53 10.00
CA GLN A 496 19.34 22.06 10.08
C GLN A 496 20.11 22.34 8.78
N PRO A 497 21.33 22.92 8.84
CA PRO A 497 22.13 23.20 7.65
C PRO A 497 22.48 21.97 6.80
N ASP A 498 22.42 20.78 7.38
CA ASP A 498 22.73 19.53 6.71
C ASP A 498 21.50 18.89 6.04
N THR A 499 20.34 19.52 6.12
CA THR A 499 19.11 19.19 5.38
C THR A 499 18.94 20.20 4.24
N LEU A 500 18.96 19.71 3.00
CA LEU A 500 19.10 20.54 1.80
C LEU A 500 17.87 20.40 0.91
N ALA A 501 17.22 21.51 0.59
CA ALA A 501 16.18 21.53 -0.45
C ALA A 501 16.82 21.28 -1.82
N LEU A 502 16.23 20.37 -2.61
CA LEU A 502 16.63 20.05 -4.00
C LEU A 502 16.05 21.06 -5.02
N VAL A 503 15.46 22.14 -4.52
CA VAL A 503 14.95 23.24 -5.31
C VAL A 503 15.66 24.49 -4.81
N GLY A 504 16.20 25.28 -5.75
CA GLY A 504 16.82 26.56 -5.40
C GLY A 504 15.79 27.53 -4.82
N PRO A 505 16.21 28.49 -3.97
CA PRO A 505 15.32 29.50 -3.44
C PRO A 505 14.71 30.31 -4.59
N THR A 506 13.40 30.57 -4.52
CA THR A 506 12.74 31.49 -5.44
C THR A 506 13.29 32.90 -5.22
N ALA A 507 13.87 33.51 -6.26
CA ALA A 507 14.35 34.89 -6.23
C ALA A 507 13.21 35.93 -6.34
N VAL A 508 11.98 35.49 -6.61
CA VAL A 508 10.80 36.34 -6.76
C VAL A 508 10.09 36.49 -5.41
N ASN A 509 10.01 37.72 -4.90
CA ASN A 509 9.12 37.97 -3.77
C ASN A 509 7.68 38.11 -4.28
N GLU A 510 6.90 37.04 -4.13
CA GLU A 510 5.49 37.03 -4.55
C GLU A 510 4.62 37.90 -3.63
N PRO A 511 3.67 38.67 -4.19
CA PRO A 511 2.72 39.46 -3.40
C PRO A 511 1.80 38.54 -2.60
N ALA A 512 1.20 39.06 -1.52
CA ALA A 512 0.29 38.30 -0.66
C ALA A 512 -0.87 37.63 -1.41
N SER A 513 -1.35 38.22 -2.52
CA SER A 513 -2.40 37.65 -3.37
C SER A 513 -2.00 36.37 -4.12
N LEU A 514 -0.72 36.04 -4.17
CA LEU A 514 -0.17 34.82 -4.76
C LEU A 514 0.38 33.87 -3.70
N ARG A 515 -0.02 34.06 -2.44
CA ARG A 515 0.35 33.19 -1.31
C ARG A 515 -0.90 32.59 -0.70
N ARG A 516 -0.77 31.36 -0.22
CA ARG A 516 -1.79 30.70 0.61
C ARG A 516 -1.82 31.30 2.01
N ARG A 517 -2.79 30.88 2.84
CA ARG A 517 -2.92 31.27 4.25
C ARG A 517 -1.68 30.95 5.09
N ASP A 518 -0.94 29.92 4.72
CA ASP A 518 0.32 29.49 5.35
C ASP A 518 1.54 30.36 4.94
N GLY A 519 1.38 31.28 3.99
CA GLY A 519 2.44 32.12 3.43
C GLY A 519 3.24 31.48 2.30
N GLU A 520 3.03 30.21 1.98
CA GLU A 520 3.67 29.54 0.84
C GLU A 520 3.08 30.02 -0.50
N SER A 521 3.91 29.96 -1.55
CA SER A 521 3.50 30.26 -2.92
C SER A 521 2.34 29.37 -3.38
N VAL A 522 1.33 29.96 -4.02
CA VAL A 522 0.26 29.16 -4.67
C VAL A 522 0.81 28.27 -5.79
N PHE A 523 2.00 28.54 -6.33
CA PHE A 523 2.61 27.75 -7.41
C PHE A 523 3.44 26.57 -6.92
N VAL A 524 3.65 26.47 -5.61
CA VAL A 524 4.28 25.31 -4.97
C VAL A 524 3.18 24.50 -4.31
N GLU A 525 3.01 23.25 -4.73
CA GLU A 525 2.09 22.33 -4.06
C GLU A 525 2.51 22.18 -2.58
N ARG A 526 1.55 22.24 -1.64
CA ARG A 526 1.80 22.19 -0.20
C ARG A 526 2.74 21.04 0.15
N HIS A 527 3.83 21.37 0.85
CA HIS A 527 4.80 20.39 1.34
C HIS A 527 5.42 19.49 0.26
N SER A 528 5.37 19.91 -1.02
CA SER A 528 5.91 19.15 -2.16
C SER A 528 7.43 19.30 -2.34
N THR A 529 8.06 20.25 -1.64
CA THR A 529 9.51 20.46 -1.66
C THR A 529 10.23 19.17 -1.31
N ARG A 530 11.18 18.79 -2.16
CA ARG A 530 12.04 17.63 -1.94
C ARG A 530 13.32 18.07 -1.26
N TYR A 531 13.66 17.37 -0.20
CA TYR A 531 14.87 17.55 0.58
C TYR A 531 15.77 16.32 0.46
N THR A 532 17.05 16.50 0.71
CA THR A 532 18.02 15.43 0.93
C THR A 532 18.96 15.84 2.08
N THR A 533 19.92 14.99 2.44
CA THR A 533 20.93 15.35 3.43
C THR A 533 22.30 15.58 2.79
N SER A 534 23.10 16.43 3.41
CA SER A 534 24.52 16.60 3.04
C SER A 534 25.28 15.27 3.09
N ALA A 535 24.92 14.36 4.00
CA ALA A 535 25.52 13.04 4.10
C ALA A 535 25.18 12.15 2.89
N THR A 536 23.95 12.23 2.37
CA THR A 536 23.54 11.51 1.15
C THR A 536 24.30 12.04 -0.06
N LEU A 537 24.34 13.36 -0.26
CA LEU A 537 25.08 13.96 -1.37
C LEU A 537 26.58 13.68 -1.28
N ALA A 538 27.17 13.73 -0.08
CA ALA A 538 28.58 13.40 0.12
C ALA A 538 28.86 11.92 -0.22
N ALA A 539 27.98 11.00 0.19
CA ALA A 539 28.12 9.59 -0.13
C ALA A 539 28.04 9.32 -1.65
N GLU A 540 27.11 9.99 -2.33
CA GLU A 540 26.98 9.92 -3.79
C GLU A 540 28.18 10.52 -4.52
N GLY A 541 28.62 11.71 -4.10
CA GLY A 541 29.79 12.40 -4.63
C GLY A 541 31.07 11.60 -4.44
N ASP A 542 31.27 11.01 -3.27
CA ASP A 542 32.41 10.12 -2.98
C ASP A 542 32.42 8.90 -3.92
N LEU A 543 31.29 8.24 -4.12
CA LEU A 543 31.18 7.08 -5.02
C LEU A 543 31.54 7.46 -6.46
N VAL A 544 31.05 8.60 -6.96
CA VAL A 544 31.41 9.12 -8.29
C VAL A 544 32.90 9.46 -8.37
N ALA A 545 33.44 10.16 -7.36
CA ALA A 545 34.85 10.54 -7.30
C ALA A 545 35.77 9.31 -7.28
N TRP A 546 35.43 8.28 -6.50
CA TRP A 546 36.18 7.03 -6.44
C TRP A 546 36.10 6.25 -7.76
N ALA A 547 34.99 6.31 -8.48
CA ALA A 547 34.86 5.70 -9.80
C ALA A 547 35.74 6.38 -10.87
N ARG A 548 36.04 7.68 -10.71
CA ARG A 548 37.00 8.41 -11.56
C ARG A 548 38.46 8.13 -11.20
N ARG A 549 38.73 7.65 -9.97
CA ARG A 549 40.09 7.47 -9.46
C ARG A 549 40.81 6.29 -10.14
N GLY A 550 41.99 6.58 -10.69
CA GLY A 550 42.94 5.59 -11.21
C GLY A 550 43.92 5.06 -10.15
N GLY A 551 44.94 4.34 -10.59
CA GLY A 551 45.97 3.78 -9.69
C GLY A 551 45.53 2.52 -8.93
N GLY A 552 44.50 1.83 -9.44
CA GLY A 552 44.17 0.47 -9.04
C GLY A 552 45.11 -0.56 -9.64
N HIS A 553 44.98 -1.79 -9.17
CA HIS A 553 45.73 -2.93 -9.66
C HIS A 553 45.39 -3.20 -11.13
N ARG A 554 46.42 -3.50 -11.93
CA ARG A 554 46.30 -3.81 -13.35
C ARG A 554 46.94 -5.16 -13.62
N LEU A 555 46.15 -6.10 -14.10
CA LEU A 555 46.66 -7.41 -14.50
C LEU A 555 47.39 -7.29 -15.86
N ARG A 556 48.42 -8.11 -16.04
CA ARG A 556 49.12 -8.24 -17.33
C ARG A 556 48.17 -8.81 -18.39
N ALA A 557 48.28 -8.31 -19.62
CA ALA A 557 47.43 -8.73 -20.74
C ALA A 557 47.44 -10.26 -20.92
N ASP A 558 48.63 -10.85 -20.95
CA ASP A 558 48.80 -12.30 -21.15
C ASP A 558 48.14 -13.13 -20.04
N SER A 559 48.15 -12.65 -18.80
CA SER A 559 47.49 -13.32 -17.67
C SER A 559 45.97 -13.30 -17.83
N VAL A 560 45.42 -12.21 -18.35
CA VAL A 560 43.98 -12.08 -18.63
C VAL A 560 43.58 -12.96 -19.81
N GLU A 561 44.32 -12.95 -20.91
CA GLU A 561 44.02 -13.80 -22.07
C GLU A 561 44.15 -15.30 -21.74
N LYS A 562 45.15 -15.70 -20.93
CA LYS A 562 45.25 -17.07 -20.42
C LYS A 562 44.10 -17.47 -19.50
N ALA A 563 43.46 -16.53 -18.81
CA ALA A 563 42.28 -16.81 -17.99
C ALA A 563 41.02 -16.91 -18.86
N LEU A 564 40.94 -16.13 -19.94
CA LEU A 564 39.84 -16.18 -20.91
C LEU A 564 39.88 -17.46 -21.75
N ALA A 565 41.08 -17.93 -22.11
CA ALA A 565 41.29 -19.17 -22.84
C ALA A 565 40.68 -20.36 -22.05
N GLY A 566 39.66 -21.00 -22.62
CA GLY A 566 39.00 -22.19 -22.07
C GLY A 566 37.64 -21.98 -21.38
N HIS A 567 37.08 -20.75 -21.34
CA HIS A 567 35.84 -20.47 -20.60
C HIS A 567 34.60 -20.20 -21.47
N GLY A 568 34.71 -20.26 -22.80
CA GLY A 568 33.55 -20.15 -23.72
C GLY A 568 32.73 -18.86 -23.58
N LEU A 569 33.35 -17.75 -23.13
CA LEU A 569 32.67 -16.46 -22.97
C LEU A 569 32.39 -15.82 -24.33
N ASN A 570 31.25 -15.13 -24.46
CA ASN A 570 30.98 -14.32 -25.65
C ASN A 570 31.87 -13.05 -25.68
N ALA A 571 31.87 -12.35 -26.81
CA ALA A 571 32.72 -11.16 -27.01
C ALA A 571 32.47 -10.08 -25.94
N GLY A 572 31.21 -9.84 -25.56
CA GLY A 572 30.86 -8.84 -24.55
C GLY A 572 31.34 -9.22 -23.13
N GLN A 573 31.20 -10.49 -22.75
CA GLN A 573 31.70 -11.02 -21.47
C GLN A 573 33.22 -10.95 -21.39
N ALA A 574 33.92 -11.34 -22.46
CA ALA A 574 35.38 -11.28 -22.53
C ALA A 574 35.88 -9.84 -22.44
N GLU A 575 35.23 -8.91 -23.15
CA GLU A 575 35.57 -7.49 -23.09
C GLU A 575 35.39 -6.90 -21.68
N MET A 576 34.31 -7.26 -20.97
CA MET A 576 34.16 -6.82 -19.58
C MET A 576 35.31 -7.31 -18.70
N VAL A 577 35.69 -8.59 -18.80
CA VAL A 577 36.81 -9.13 -18.02
C VAL A 577 38.09 -8.35 -18.32
N ARG A 578 38.38 -8.05 -19.60
CA ARG A 578 39.52 -7.22 -19.99
C ARG A 578 39.46 -5.85 -19.35
N GLN A 579 38.32 -5.16 -19.42
CA GLN A 579 38.19 -3.83 -18.82
C GLN A 579 38.33 -3.86 -17.30
N PHE A 580 37.64 -4.76 -16.61
CA PHE A 580 37.71 -4.84 -15.14
C PHE A 580 39.10 -5.23 -14.64
N ALA A 581 39.82 -6.08 -15.37
CA ALA A 581 41.17 -6.53 -15.03
C ALA A 581 42.26 -5.50 -15.35
N ARG A 582 42.06 -4.64 -16.36
CA ARG A 582 43.14 -3.80 -16.92
C ARG A 582 42.92 -2.29 -16.80
N SER A 583 41.71 -1.83 -16.45
CA SER A 583 41.38 -0.39 -16.39
C SER A 583 42.25 0.40 -15.42
N GLY A 584 42.68 -0.23 -14.31
CA GLY A 584 43.35 0.44 -13.20
C GLY A 584 42.45 1.43 -12.45
N ARG A 585 41.11 1.33 -12.62
CA ARG A 585 40.15 2.09 -11.81
C ARG A 585 39.99 1.46 -10.43
N ARG A 586 39.92 2.32 -9.41
CA ARG A 586 39.72 1.88 -8.02
C ARG A 586 38.30 1.40 -7.75
N LEU A 587 37.31 2.04 -8.37
CA LEU A 587 35.91 1.61 -8.40
C LEU A 587 35.44 1.57 -9.86
N GLN A 588 34.77 0.49 -10.26
CA GLN A 588 34.25 0.38 -11.63
C GLN A 588 32.91 -0.34 -11.65
N LEU A 589 31.98 0.16 -12.48
CA LEU A 589 30.62 -0.36 -12.64
C LEU A 589 30.45 -1.11 -13.97
N ALA A 590 29.77 -2.25 -13.91
CA ALA A 590 29.17 -2.91 -15.06
C ALA A 590 27.66 -3.01 -14.88
N LEU A 591 26.93 -2.69 -15.95
CA LEU A 591 25.49 -2.85 -16.06
C LEU A 591 25.19 -4.01 -17.00
N ALA A 592 24.44 -4.98 -16.52
CA ALA A 592 24.06 -6.12 -17.33
C ALA A 592 22.61 -6.53 -17.09
N PRO A 593 21.82 -6.75 -18.16
CA PRO A 593 20.46 -7.24 -18.02
C PRO A 593 20.47 -8.62 -17.37
N ALA A 594 19.35 -8.97 -16.73
CA ALA A 594 19.15 -10.30 -16.17
C ALA A 594 19.39 -11.38 -17.26
N GLY A 595 20.25 -12.35 -16.95
CA GLY A 595 20.59 -13.43 -17.88
C GLY A 595 21.69 -13.13 -18.90
N ALA A 596 22.47 -12.05 -18.73
CA ALA A 596 23.61 -11.73 -19.58
C ALA A 596 24.89 -12.56 -19.28
N GLY A 597 24.85 -13.49 -18.32
CA GLY A 597 25.99 -14.33 -17.94
C GLY A 597 27.07 -13.63 -17.09
N LYS A 598 26.66 -12.69 -16.23
CA LYS A 598 27.52 -11.92 -15.30
C LYS A 598 28.48 -12.82 -14.49
N THR A 599 27.94 -13.87 -13.89
CA THR A 599 28.66 -14.79 -12.99
C THR A 599 29.78 -15.57 -13.69
N SER A 600 29.54 -16.04 -14.92
CA SER A 600 30.58 -16.72 -15.73
C SER A 600 31.79 -15.82 -15.98
N ALA A 601 31.55 -14.55 -16.30
CA ALA A 601 32.62 -13.59 -16.50
C ALA A 601 33.32 -13.20 -15.19
N MET A 602 32.58 -13.10 -14.07
CA MET A 602 33.18 -12.86 -12.75
C MET A 602 34.06 -14.01 -12.26
N LYS A 603 33.69 -15.26 -12.57
CA LYS A 603 34.54 -16.42 -12.27
C LYS A 603 35.91 -16.31 -12.94
N VAL A 604 35.94 -15.90 -14.21
CA VAL A 604 37.19 -15.71 -14.96
C VAL A 604 37.99 -14.54 -14.37
N LEU A 605 37.35 -13.41 -14.09
CA LEU A 605 38.01 -12.26 -13.46
C LEU A 605 38.62 -12.63 -12.10
N ALA A 606 37.85 -13.29 -11.23
CA ALA A 606 38.32 -13.71 -9.91
C ALA A 606 39.50 -14.70 -10.01
N THR A 607 39.45 -15.62 -10.97
CA THR A 607 40.54 -16.56 -11.23
C THR A 607 41.81 -15.83 -11.69
N ALA A 608 41.68 -14.87 -12.62
CA ALA A 608 42.80 -14.05 -13.07
C ALA A 608 43.42 -13.24 -11.92
N TRP A 609 42.58 -12.67 -11.05
CA TRP A 609 43.03 -11.87 -9.90
C TRP A 609 43.74 -12.71 -8.83
N ARG A 610 43.23 -13.91 -8.51
CA ARG A 610 43.90 -14.80 -7.54
C ARG A 610 45.28 -15.27 -8.01
N ARG A 611 45.49 -15.40 -9.32
CA ARG A 611 46.80 -15.76 -9.89
C ARG A 611 47.89 -14.71 -9.62
N THR A 612 47.53 -13.50 -9.21
CA THR A 612 48.51 -12.46 -8.81
C THR A 612 48.82 -12.48 -7.32
N GLY A 613 48.28 -13.45 -6.55
CA GLY A 613 48.51 -13.58 -5.11
C GLY A 613 47.55 -12.78 -4.22
N HIS A 614 46.56 -12.11 -4.81
CA HIS A 614 45.57 -11.31 -4.07
C HIS A 614 44.27 -12.07 -3.80
N ARG A 615 43.53 -11.66 -2.77
CA ARG A 615 42.25 -12.27 -2.38
C ARG A 615 41.09 -11.60 -3.13
N VAL A 616 40.00 -12.36 -3.26
CA VAL A 616 38.76 -11.89 -3.89
C VAL A 616 37.60 -12.10 -2.93
N TYR A 617 36.88 -11.03 -2.63
CA TYR A 617 35.71 -11.01 -1.75
C TYR A 617 34.42 -10.89 -2.56
N ALA A 618 33.42 -11.71 -2.20
CA ALA A 618 32.09 -11.68 -2.81
C ALA A 618 31.09 -11.01 -1.86
N PHE A 619 30.53 -9.88 -2.29
CA PHE A 619 29.50 -9.16 -1.57
C PHE A 619 28.19 -9.10 -2.38
N GLY A 620 27.07 -9.06 -1.66
CA GLY A 620 25.75 -8.77 -2.23
C GLY A 620 24.83 -8.07 -1.23
N PRO A 621 23.78 -7.37 -1.71
CA PRO A 621 22.81 -6.71 -0.83
C PRO A 621 21.96 -7.71 -0.04
N SER A 622 21.72 -8.89 -0.61
CA SER A 622 21.02 -10.00 0.03
C SER A 622 21.92 -11.22 0.22
N ALA A 623 21.55 -12.09 1.17
CA ALA A 623 22.27 -13.35 1.39
C ALA A 623 22.28 -14.23 0.14
N ARG A 624 21.21 -14.21 -0.66
CA ARG A 624 21.11 -14.96 -1.91
C ARG A 624 22.08 -14.44 -2.97
N ALA A 625 22.09 -13.13 -3.24
CA ALA A 625 23.01 -12.53 -4.21
C ALA A 625 24.47 -12.81 -3.82
N ALA A 626 24.79 -12.69 -2.52
CA ALA A 626 26.11 -13.02 -2.01
C ALA A 626 26.48 -14.50 -2.23
N GLN A 627 25.55 -15.43 -1.96
CA GLN A 627 25.76 -16.87 -2.15
C GLN A 627 25.93 -17.26 -3.63
N GLU A 628 25.11 -16.72 -4.52
CA GLU A 628 25.20 -16.96 -5.97
C GLU A 628 26.55 -16.48 -6.52
N LEU A 629 26.97 -15.26 -6.16
CA LEU A 629 28.29 -14.74 -6.53
C LEU A 629 29.42 -15.59 -5.90
N GLY A 630 29.36 -15.81 -4.59
CA GLY A 630 30.39 -16.54 -3.84
C GLY A 630 30.60 -17.96 -4.34
N GLY A 631 29.51 -18.69 -4.62
CA GLY A 631 29.55 -20.03 -5.23
C GLY A 631 30.14 -20.00 -6.65
N SER A 632 29.75 -19.00 -7.46
CA SER A 632 30.26 -18.88 -8.83
C SER A 632 31.76 -18.60 -8.90
N ILE A 633 32.27 -17.73 -8.03
CA ILE A 633 33.67 -17.33 -8.03
C ILE A 633 34.54 -18.11 -7.03
N GLY A 634 33.98 -19.03 -6.24
CA GLY A 634 34.70 -19.76 -5.19
C GLY A 634 35.23 -18.85 -4.08
N ALA A 635 34.44 -17.86 -3.65
CA ALA A 635 34.77 -16.96 -2.53
C ALA A 635 33.76 -17.13 -1.39
N LYS A 636 34.16 -16.79 -0.16
CA LYS A 636 33.23 -16.75 0.97
C LYS A 636 32.16 -15.67 0.71
N PRO A 637 30.86 -16.00 0.78
CA PRO A 637 29.80 -15.05 0.51
C PRO A 637 29.57 -14.13 1.71
N HIS A 638 29.45 -12.82 1.46
CA HIS A 638 29.21 -11.81 2.48
C HIS A 638 28.06 -10.87 2.09
N THR A 639 27.22 -10.50 3.05
CA THR A 639 26.26 -9.41 2.80
C THR A 639 26.92 -8.07 3.11
N LEU A 640 26.50 -7.00 2.42
CA LEU A 640 27.00 -5.65 2.70
C LEU A 640 26.78 -5.26 4.17
N HIS A 641 25.63 -5.66 4.74
CA HIS A 641 25.25 -5.44 6.13
C HIS A 641 26.19 -6.10 7.15
N GLN A 642 26.83 -7.23 6.83
CA GLN A 642 27.80 -7.84 7.75
C GLN A 642 29.01 -6.92 7.97
N LEU A 643 29.49 -6.28 6.92
CA LEU A 643 30.62 -5.37 7.01
C LEU A 643 30.23 -4.06 7.71
N THR A 644 29.08 -3.45 7.37
CA THR A 644 28.63 -2.22 8.05
C THR A 644 28.34 -2.45 9.53
N THR A 645 27.80 -3.63 9.90
CA THR A 645 27.65 -4.07 11.30
C THR A 645 29.00 -4.22 11.99
N ALA A 646 29.98 -4.89 11.35
CA ALA A 646 31.31 -5.05 11.91
C ALA A 646 32.06 -3.71 12.07
N LEU A 647 31.80 -2.73 11.20
CA LEU A 647 32.31 -1.36 11.33
C LEU A 647 31.69 -0.66 12.54
N ARG A 648 30.36 -0.75 12.70
CA ARG A 648 29.64 -0.15 13.84
C ARG A 648 30.16 -0.64 15.19
N PHE A 649 30.48 -1.93 15.29
CA PHE A 649 30.97 -2.56 16.53
C PHE A 649 32.51 -2.64 16.61
N GLY A 650 33.24 -1.99 15.70
CA GLY A 650 34.70 -1.84 15.82
C GLY A 650 35.54 -3.10 15.56
N PHE A 651 34.99 -4.15 14.94
CA PHE A 651 35.73 -5.40 14.66
C PHE A 651 35.91 -5.71 13.16
N ALA A 652 35.60 -4.76 12.27
CA ALA A 652 35.68 -4.93 10.82
C ALA A 652 37.04 -5.45 10.33
N ARG A 653 38.17 -4.92 10.83
CA ARG A 653 39.51 -5.39 10.42
C ARG A 653 39.76 -6.86 10.71
N ARG A 654 39.21 -7.36 11.83
CA ARG A 654 39.32 -8.78 12.21
C ARG A 654 38.40 -9.65 11.37
N ALA A 655 37.17 -9.20 11.13
CA ALA A 655 36.18 -9.99 10.37
C ALA A 655 36.43 -9.96 8.85
N PHE A 656 36.98 -8.87 8.34
CA PHE A 656 37.22 -8.60 6.93
C PHE A 656 38.62 -7.99 6.76
N PRO A 657 39.68 -8.81 6.82
CA PRO A 657 41.06 -8.35 6.75
C PRO A 657 41.45 -8.00 5.31
N ILE A 658 40.77 -7.04 4.68
CA ILE A 658 41.05 -6.59 3.31
C ILE A 658 42.41 -5.88 3.27
N GLU A 659 43.23 -6.18 2.27
CA GLU A 659 44.58 -5.63 2.09
C GLU A 659 44.77 -5.01 0.70
N ALA A 660 45.93 -4.36 0.50
CA ALA A 660 46.27 -3.72 -0.76
C ALA A 660 46.37 -4.73 -1.91
N GLY A 661 45.73 -4.44 -3.04
CA GLY A 661 45.69 -5.30 -4.23
C GLY A 661 44.55 -6.33 -4.24
N ASP A 662 43.85 -6.52 -3.12
CA ASP A 662 42.65 -7.36 -3.08
C ASP A 662 41.51 -6.80 -3.95
N LEU A 663 40.60 -7.69 -4.37
CA LEU A 663 39.43 -7.36 -5.16
C LEU A 663 38.14 -7.58 -4.36
N VAL A 664 37.28 -6.57 -4.32
CA VAL A 664 35.92 -6.67 -3.79
C VAL A 664 34.93 -6.61 -4.95
N ILE A 665 34.14 -7.67 -5.12
CA ILE A 665 33.06 -7.71 -6.12
C ILE A 665 31.73 -7.59 -5.38
N VAL A 666 30.92 -6.62 -5.79
CA VAL A 666 29.55 -6.43 -5.29
C VAL A 666 28.58 -6.73 -6.44
N ASP A 667 27.84 -7.83 -6.31
CA ASP A 667 26.77 -8.17 -7.25
C ASP A 667 25.41 -7.61 -6.78
N GLU A 668 24.52 -7.41 -7.74
CA GLU A 668 23.24 -6.71 -7.59
C GLU A 668 23.35 -5.37 -6.87
N ALA A 669 24.40 -4.60 -7.19
CA ALA A 669 24.67 -3.27 -6.62
C ALA A 669 23.54 -2.26 -6.85
N ALA A 670 22.64 -2.51 -7.81
CA ALA A 670 21.44 -1.70 -8.06
C ALA A 670 20.45 -1.71 -6.88
N MET A 671 20.43 -2.82 -6.14
CA MET A 671 19.54 -3.05 -5.01
C MET A 671 20.18 -2.66 -3.66
N ALA A 672 21.43 -2.17 -3.67
CA ALA A 672 22.11 -1.73 -2.45
C ALA A 672 21.76 -0.28 -2.12
N GLY A 673 21.44 0.00 -0.85
CA GLY A 673 21.30 1.36 -0.36
C GLY A 673 22.61 2.14 -0.49
N THR A 674 22.53 3.41 -0.90
CA THR A 674 23.65 4.33 -1.16
C THR A 674 24.59 4.42 0.04
N HIS A 675 24.06 4.62 1.26
CA HIS A 675 24.88 4.72 2.47
C HIS A 675 25.59 3.40 2.81
N THR A 676 24.90 2.27 2.66
CA THR A 676 25.46 0.94 2.89
C THR A 676 26.56 0.63 1.87
N LEU A 677 26.31 0.90 0.58
CA LEU A 677 27.29 0.74 -0.48
C LEU A 677 28.51 1.64 -0.27
N HIS A 678 28.30 2.91 0.05
CA HIS A 678 29.36 3.88 0.34
C HIS A 678 30.28 3.40 1.46
N LYS A 679 29.74 2.94 2.61
CA LYS A 679 30.54 2.43 3.74
C LYS A 679 31.40 1.23 3.34
N VAL A 680 30.86 0.28 2.58
CA VAL A 680 31.58 -0.91 2.10
C VAL A 680 32.70 -0.53 1.13
N VAL A 681 32.38 0.32 0.15
CA VAL A 681 33.35 0.80 -0.84
C VAL A 681 34.45 1.60 -0.16
N LYS A 682 34.10 2.54 0.73
CA LYS A 682 35.05 3.34 1.52
C LYS A 682 36.04 2.45 2.27
N TYR A 683 35.52 1.44 2.97
CA TYR A 683 36.36 0.50 3.72
C TYR A 683 37.32 -0.27 2.80
N ALA A 684 36.85 -0.79 1.67
CA ALA A 684 37.70 -1.50 0.71
C ALA A 684 38.81 -0.58 0.17
N LEU A 685 38.46 0.63 -0.25
CA LEU A 685 39.40 1.56 -0.87
C LEU A 685 40.46 2.07 0.11
N ILE A 686 40.08 2.37 1.37
CA ILE A 686 41.03 2.81 2.42
C ILE A 686 42.07 1.73 2.72
N ASN A 687 41.68 0.45 2.66
CA ASN A 687 42.63 -0.66 2.87
C ASN A 687 43.39 -1.06 1.60
N GLY A 688 43.26 -0.31 0.50
CA GLY A 688 44.06 -0.52 -0.70
C GLY A 688 43.47 -1.49 -1.74
N ALA A 689 42.25 -1.99 -1.52
CA ALA A 689 41.58 -2.87 -2.47
C ALA A 689 40.93 -2.10 -3.62
N ASP A 690 40.63 -2.82 -4.70
CA ASP A 690 39.81 -2.36 -5.82
C ASP A 690 38.40 -2.93 -5.73
N VAL A 691 37.41 -2.17 -6.19
CA VAL A 691 36.01 -2.54 -6.14
C VAL A 691 35.41 -2.64 -7.54
N ARG A 692 34.62 -3.70 -7.78
CA ARG A 692 33.83 -3.90 -8.99
C ARG A 692 32.36 -4.05 -8.62
N LEU A 693 31.54 -3.15 -9.14
CA LEU A 693 30.09 -3.17 -8.96
C LEU A 693 29.45 -3.79 -10.20
N ILE A 694 28.47 -4.66 -9.96
CA ILE A 694 27.69 -5.30 -11.01
C ILE A 694 26.22 -5.17 -10.63
N GLY A 695 25.39 -4.78 -11.59
CA GLY A 695 23.96 -4.66 -11.36
C GLY A 695 23.20 -4.35 -12.63
N ASP A 696 21.94 -3.96 -12.48
CA ASP A 696 21.06 -3.59 -13.56
C ASP A 696 20.25 -2.34 -13.14
N ASP A 697 20.46 -1.22 -13.84
CA ASP A 697 19.82 0.08 -13.54
C ASP A 697 18.32 0.13 -13.85
N ALA A 698 17.80 -0.93 -14.51
CA ALA A 698 16.39 -1.11 -14.84
C ALA A 698 15.69 -2.17 -13.98
N GLN A 699 16.39 -2.82 -13.04
CA GLN A 699 15.77 -3.68 -12.03
C GLN A 699 15.16 -2.87 -10.89
N LEU A 700 14.51 -3.56 -9.95
CA LEU A 700 13.98 -2.96 -8.72
C LEU A 700 15.09 -2.20 -8.00
N ALA A 701 14.78 -0.98 -7.56
CA ALA A 701 15.68 -0.17 -6.76
C ALA A 701 15.88 -0.78 -5.36
N ALA A 702 16.89 -0.27 -4.65
CA ALA A 702 17.05 -0.54 -3.22
C ALA A 702 15.76 -0.17 -2.45
N VAL A 703 15.47 -0.94 -1.39
CA VAL A 703 14.43 -0.59 -0.42
C VAL A 703 14.85 0.63 0.41
N GLU A 704 16.15 0.74 0.68
CA GLU A 704 16.81 1.92 1.25
C GLU A 704 17.00 3.02 0.19
N ALA A 705 17.51 4.19 0.62
CA ALA A 705 17.92 5.26 -0.27
C ALA A 705 18.87 4.72 -1.36
N GLY A 706 18.40 4.64 -2.61
CA GLY A 706 19.14 4.06 -3.73
C GLY A 706 19.48 5.09 -4.83
N GLY A 707 20.03 4.61 -5.94
CA GLY A 707 20.30 5.43 -7.14
C GLY A 707 21.78 5.66 -7.46
N ALA A 708 22.69 5.36 -6.52
CA ALA A 708 24.12 5.62 -6.67
C ALA A 708 24.75 5.01 -7.93
N ILE A 709 24.38 3.78 -8.33
CA ILE A 709 24.94 3.18 -9.55
C ILE A 709 24.47 3.87 -10.83
N ARG A 710 23.26 4.46 -10.84
CA ARG A 710 22.73 5.20 -11.99
C ARG A 710 23.50 6.50 -12.15
N LEU A 711 23.82 7.15 -11.02
CA LEU A 711 24.69 8.32 -10.99
C LEU A 711 26.10 8.00 -11.52
N ILE A 712 26.74 6.93 -11.04
CA ILE A 712 28.06 6.49 -11.56
C ILE A 712 28.00 6.22 -13.06
N ALA A 713 26.97 5.50 -13.52
CA ALA A 713 26.80 5.17 -14.93
C ALA A 713 26.62 6.40 -15.82
N HIS A 714 25.93 7.43 -15.32
CA HIS A 714 25.74 8.71 -16.01
C HIS A 714 27.03 9.55 -16.03
N ASP A 715 27.71 9.71 -14.89
CA ASP A 715 28.80 10.68 -14.70
C ASP A 715 30.21 10.16 -15.04
N VAL A 716 30.40 8.85 -15.00
CA VAL A 716 31.70 8.18 -15.23
C VAL A 716 31.63 7.16 -16.37
N GLY A 717 30.43 6.61 -16.61
CA GLY A 717 30.21 5.53 -17.55
C GLY A 717 30.26 4.16 -16.89
N ALA A 718 29.67 3.17 -17.57
CA ALA A 718 29.64 1.78 -17.13
C ALA A 718 29.90 0.85 -18.30
N VAL A 719 30.50 -0.31 -18.02
CA VAL A 719 30.59 -1.40 -19.02
C VAL A 719 29.18 -1.99 -19.19
N ARG A 720 28.63 -2.03 -20.41
CA ARG A 720 27.26 -2.49 -20.65
C ARG A 720 27.21 -3.82 -21.40
N PHE A 721 26.45 -4.78 -20.89
CA PHE A 721 26.06 -5.97 -21.64
C PHE A 721 24.83 -5.64 -22.48
N ARG A 722 24.90 -5.97 -23.77
CA ARG A 722 23.79 -5.77 -24.71
C ARG A 722 23.08 -7.07 -25.09
N GLU A 723 23.70 -8.22 -24.82
CA GLU A 723 23.21 -9.53 -25.22
C GLU A 723 22.70 -10.32 -24.01
N ILE A 724 21.51 -10.91 -24.17
CA ILE A 724 20.90 -11.82 -23.19
C ILE A 724 21.09 -13.26 -23.69
N VAL A 725 21.69 -14.11 -22.86
CA VAL A 725 22.04 -15.50 -23.23
C VAL A 725 21.26 -16.56 -22.44
N ARG A 726 20.28 -16.14 -21.60
CA ARG A 726 19.51 -17.06 -20.75
C ARG A 726 18.43 -17.87 -21.48
N PHE A 727 17.93 -17.36 -22.61
CA PHE A 727 16.77 -17.94 -23.29
C PHE A 727 17.18 -19.15 -24.14
N ARG A 728 16.31 -20.17 -24.18
CA ARG A 728 16.50 -21.44 -24.88
C ARG A 728 15.31 -21.68 -25.81
N GLY A 729 15.47 -22.55 -26.81
CA GLY A 729 14.42 -22.86 -27.80
C GLY A 729 14.49 -21.99 -29.05
N ASP A 730 13.56 -22.26 -29.98
CA ASP A 730 13.55 -21.66 -31.33
C ASP A 730 13.19 -20.17 -31.32
N ASP A 731 12.39 -19.72 -30.34
CA ASP A 731 11.95 -18.34 -30.19
C ASP A 731 12.89 -17.47 -29.32
N ARG A 732 14.06 -18.01 -28.92
CA ARG A 732 15.00 -17.34 -27.99
C ARG A 732 15.37 -15.91 -28.41
N GLY A 733 15.50 -15.65 -29.71
CA GLY A 733 15.87 -14.34 -30.26
C GLY A 733 14.74 -13.31 -30.09
N ALA A 734 13.51 -13.71 -30.41
CA ALA A 734 12.31 -12.89 -30.22
C ALA A 734 12.08 -12.61 -28.73
N GLN A 735 12.22 -13.64 -27.88
CA GLN A 735 12.07 -13.49 -26.43
C GLN A 735 13.14 -12.57 -25.81
N ALA A 736 14.40 -12.68 -26.26
CA ALA A 736 15.48 -11.78 -25.87
C ALA A 736 15.19 -10.32 -26.25
N ALA A 737 14.75 -10.09 -27.49
CA ALA A 737 14.40 -8.76 -27.97
C ALA A 737 13.21 -8.15 -27.20
N ALA A 738 12.14 -8.92 -26.99
CA ALA A 738 10.97 -8.50 -26.23
C ALA A 738 11.34 -8.11 -24.78
N SER A 739 12.15 -8.94 -24.12
CA SER A 739 12.64 -8.66 -22.76
C SER A 739 13.48 -7.37 -22.68
N LEU A 740 14.28 -7.06 -23.71
CA LEU A 740 15.05 -5.81 -23.78
C LEU A 740 14.16 -4.59 -24.05
N GLN A 741 13.10 -4.73 -24.85
CA GLN A 741 12.13 -3.66 -25.08
C GLN A 741 11.38 -3.30 -23.79
N ILE A 742 10.91 -4.30 -23.04
CA ILE A 742 10.28 -4.08 -21.73
C ILE A 742 11.25 -3.37 -20.78
N ARG A 743 12.52 -3.81 -20.74
CA ARG A 743 13.56 -3.18 -19.93
C ARG A 743 13.77 -1.70 -20.29
N ALA A 744 13.57 -1.33 -21.55
CA ALA A 744 13.66 0.05 -22.04
C ALA A 744 12.34 0.85 -21.86
N ALA A 745 11.38 0.32 -21.08
CA ALA A 745 10.03 0.88 -20.91
C ALA A 745 9.25 1.04 -22.23
N ASN A 746 9.56 0.22 -23.24
CA ASN A 746 8.82 0.17 -24.50
C ASN A 746 7.68 -0.87 -24.39
N PRO A 747 6.40 -0.46 -24.38
CA PRO A 747 5.27 -1.36 -24.20
C PRO A 747 5.12 -2.38 -25.33
N LYS A 748 5.68 -2.14 -26.53
CA LYS A 748 5.66 -3.10 -27.64
C LYS A 748 6.28 -4.45 -27.29
N GLY A 749 7.23 -4.47 -26.34
CA GLY A 749 7.81 -5.73 -25.87
C GLY A 749 6.81 -6.67 -25.21
N LEU A 750 5.65 -6.16 -24.76
CA LEU A 750 4.56 -6.97 -24.22
C LEU A 750 3.79 -7.75 -25.30
N GLU A 751 3.76 -7.26 -26.54
CA GLU A 751 3.01 -7.88 -27.66
C GLU A 751 3.43 -9.34 -27.84
N TYR A 752 4.74 -9.62 -27.86
CA TYR A 752 5.26 -10.99 -27.92
C TYR A 752 4.69 -11.90 -26.82
N TYR A 753 4.56 -11.41 -25.59
CA TYR A 753 4.04 -12.23 -24.48
C TYR A 753 2.53 -12.44 -24.57
N PHE A 754 1.78 -11.48 -25.11
CA PHE A 754 0.35 -11.65 -25.41
C PHE A 754 0.13 -12.64 -26.56
N GLU A 755 0.82 -12.45 -27.68
CA GLU A 755 0.70 -13.29 -28.89
C GLU A 755 1.16 -14.73 -28.63
N SER A 756 2.18 -14.92 -27.79
CA SER A 756 2.63 -16.26 -27.39
C SER A 756 1.78 -16.89 -26.27
N GLY A 757 0.67 -16.27 -25.87
CA GLY A 757 -0.23 -16.80 -24.84
C GLY A 757 0.40 -16.87 -23.43
N ARG A 758 1.48 -16.11 -23.19
CA ARG A 758 2.21 -16.08 -21.92
C ARG A 758 1.61 -15.11 -20.90
N VAL A 759 0.62 -14.30 -21.30
CA VAL A 759 -0.14 -13.39 -20.42
C VAL A 759 -1.59 -13.84 -20.36
N SER A 760 -2.20 -13.73 -19.18
CA SER A 760 -3.63 -14.01 -18.97
C SER A 760 -4.20 -12.96 -18.01
N ASP A 761 -5.48 -12.63 -18.15
CA ASP A 761 -6.17 -11.64 -17.32
C ASP A 761 -7.42 -12.21 -16.60
N GLY A 762 -7.82 -11.52 -15.53
CA GLY A 762 -8.95 -11.88 -14.70
C GLY A 762 -8.97 -11.17 -13.35
N SER A 763 -9.92 -11.55 -12.51
CA SER A 763 -9.89 -11.19 -11.08
C SER A 763 -8.63 -11.74 -10.41
N LEU A 764 -8.22 -11.07 -9.33
CA LEU A 764 -7.07 -11.47 -8.53
C LEU A 764 -7.19 -12.93 -8.07
N GLU A 765 -8.37 -13.33 -7.62
CA GLU A 765 -8.68 -14.68 -7.17
C GLU A 765 -8.55 -15.70 -8.30
N THR A 766 -9.04 -15.39 -9.50
CA THR A 766 -8.87 -16.29 -10.66
C THR A 766 -7.40 -16.38 -11.07
N MET A 767 -6.68 -15.26 -11.11
CA MET A 767 -5.28 -15.26 -11.52
C MET A 767 -4.41 -16.02 -10.52
N ARG A 768 -4.69 -15.92 -9.22
CA ARG A 768 -4.05 -16.73 -8.18
C ARG A 768 -4.29 -18.23 -8.40
N ASP A 769 -5.54 -18.62 -8.64
CA ASP A 769 -5.89 -20.02 -8.89
C ASP A 769 -5.24 -20.58 -10.16
N ALA A 770 -5.27 -19.83 -11.25
CA ALA A 770 -4.65 -20.21 -12.51
C ALA A 770 -3.13 -20.33 -12.40
N ALA A 771 -2.47 -19.36 -11.73
CA ALA A 771 -1.04 -19.38 -11.51
C ALA A 771 -0.62 -20.57 -10.65
N ARG A 772 -1.37 -20.84 -9.57
CA ARG A 772 -1.19 -22.04 -8.73
C ARG A 772 -1.34 -23.32 -9.54
N SER A 773 -2.40 -23.46 -10.31
CA SER A 773 -2.69 -24.68 -11.07
C SER A 773 -1.62 -24.98 -12.12
N ARG A 774 -1.13 -23.95 -12.82
CA ARG A 774 0.00 -24.08 -13.76
C ARG A 774 1.29 -24.46 -13.05
N TRP A 775 1.60 -23.81 -11.93
CA TRP A 775 2.77 -24.16 -11.10
C TRP A 775 2.71 -25.62 -10.62
N GLN A 776 1.54 -26.10 -10.22
CA GLN A 776 1.36 -27.50 -9.82
C GLN A 776 1.57 -28.46 -11.00
N ALA A 777 1.02 -28.16 -12.17
CA ALA A 777 1.22 -28.96 -13.37
C ALA A 777 2.70 -29.05 -13.76
N ASP A 778 3.45 -27.94 -13.64
CA ASP A 778 4.90 -27.92 -13.85
C ASP A 778 5.61 -28.86 -12.86
N LEU A 779 5.29 -28.79 -11.57
CA LEU A 779 5.88 -29.68 -10.56
C LEU A 779 5.56 -31.16 -10.83
N ASP A 780 4.33 -31.46 -11.25
CA ASP A 780 3.88 -32.82 -11.57
C ASP A 780 4.60 -33.36 -12.82
N ALA A 781 4.94 -32.48 -13.75
CA ALA A 781 5.78 -32.78 -14.91
C ALA A 781 7.29 -32.81 -14.59
N GLY A 782 7.70 -32.62 -13.32
CA GLY A 782 9.11 -32.56 -12.92
C GLY A 782 9.84 -31.30 -13.36
N VAL A 783 9.11 -30.26 -13.76
CA VAL A 783 9.65 -28.95 -14.16
C VAL A 783 9.89 -28.09 -12.93
N GLN A 784 11.03 -27.41 -12.90
CA GLN A 784 11.32 -26.39 -11.88
C GLN A 784 10.68 -25.07 -12.27
N SER A 785 9.62 -24.67 -11.55
CA SER A 785 8.90 -23.41 -11.75
C SER A 785 8.90 -22.54 -10.49
N LEU A 786 8.86 -21.22 -10.68
CA LEU A 786 8.69 -20.24 -9.61
C LEU A 786 7.31 -19.60 -9.69
N LEU A 787 6.64 -19.50 -8.56
CA LEU A 787 5.41 -18.74 -8.38
C LEU A 787 5.75 -17.42 -7.67
N ILE A 788 5.44 -16.30 -8.31
CA ILE A 788 5.73 -14.95 -7.79
C ILE A 788 4.42 -14.19 -7.68
N VAL A 789 4.17 -13.59 -6.52
CA VAL A 789 2.96 -12.84 -6.19
C VAL A 789 3.32 -11.47 -5.60
N PRO A 790 2.44 -10.46 -5.72
CA PRO A 790 2.79 -9.09 -5.38
C PRO A 790 2.83 -8.78 -3.88
N THR A 791 2.26 -9.64 -3.02
CA THR A 791 2.14 -9.37 -1.58
C THR A 791 2.69 -10.52 -0.72
N ASN A 792 3.12 -10.19 0.51
CA ASN A 792 3.55 -11.18 1.49
C ASN A 792 2.37 -12.06 1.92
N GLU A 793 1.17 -11.50 2.07
CA GLU A 793 -0.05 -12.25 2.38
C GLU A 793 -0.30 -13.36 1.35
N ASP A 794 -0.18 -13.03 0.06
CA ASP A 794 -0.32 -14.01 -1.02
C ASP A 794 0.76 -15.07 -0.98
N THR A 795 1.99 -14.67 -0.64
CA THR A 795 3.12 -15.58 -0.52
C THR A 795 2.87 -16.60 0.59
N VAL A 796 2.41 -16.13 1.76
CA VAL A 796 2.06 -16.98 2.90
C VAL A 796 0.93 -17.95 2.54
N ALA A 797 -0.16 -17.44 1.96
CA ALA A 797 -1.31 -18.26 1.59
C ALA A 797 -0.93 -19.39 0.60
N LEU A 798 -0.13 -19.08 -0.42
CA LEU A 798 0.33 -20.05 -1.40
C LEU A 798 1.36 -21.03 -0.82
N ASN A 799 2.23 -20.59 0.09
CA ASN A 799 3.18 -21.47 0.78
C ASN A 799 2.48 -22.51 1.65
N VAL A 800 1.42 -22.12 2.37
CA VAL A 800 0.61 -23.05 3.17
C VAL A 800 -0.02 -24.13 2.28
N ASP A 801 -0.67 -23.75 1.18
CA ASP A 801 -1.27 -24.69 0.23
C ASP A 801 -0.21 -25.62 -0.42
N ALA A 802 0.93 -25.06 -0.82
CA ALA A 802 2.06 -25.83 -1.34
C ALA A 802 2.57 -26.87 -0.34
N ARG A 803 2.67 -26.50 0.94
CA ARG A 803 3.12 -27.38 2.02
C ARG A 803 2.13 -28.52 2.29
N GLU A 804 0.84 -28.22 2.40
CA GLU A 804 -0.21 -29.23 2.61
C GLU A 804 -0.18 -30.30 1.51
N ARG A 805 0.03 -29.90 0.26
CA ARG A 805 0.14 -30.82 -0.88
C ARG A 805 1.39 -31.67 -0.82
N ARG A 806 2.53 -31.10 -0.45
CA ARG A 806 3.77 -31.87 -0.26
C ARG A 806 3.67 -32.87 0.89
N LEU A 807 2.98 -32.50 1.97
CA LEU A 807 2.64 -33.42 3.07
C LEU A 807 1.72 -34.55 2.61
N ALA A 808 0.71 -34.26 1.79
CA ALA A 808 -0.19 -35.28 1.23
C ALA A 808 0.56 -36.30 0.34
N ARG A 809 1.69 -35.89 -0.26
CA ARG A 809 2.57 -36.73 -1.07
C ARG A 809 3.69 -37.43 -0.29
N GLY A 810 3.77 -37.23 1.03
CA GLY A 810 4.85 -37.76 1.85
C GLY A 810 6.23 -37.14 1.58
N ALA A 811 6.28 -36.00 0.88
CA ALA A 811 7.54 -35.32 0.53
C ALA A 811 8.08 -34.42 1.66
N VAL A 812 7.35 -34.29 2.77
CA VAL A 812 7.71 -33.51 3.95
C VAL A 812 7.54 -34.39 5.18
N ASP A 813 8.56 -34.42 6.03
CA ASP A 813 8.54 -35.09 7.33
C ASP A 813 7.68 -34.30 8.34
N ARG A 814 6.78 -35.01 9.03
CA ARG A 814 5.89 -34.46 10.07
C ARG A 814 6.53 -34.47 11.47
N GLY A 815 7.66 -35.15 11.64
CA GLY A 815 8.25 -35.41 12.96
C GLY A 815 9.02 -34.23 13.56
N ARG A 816 9.48 -33.26 12.74
CA ARG A 816 10.24 -32.08 13.20
C ARG A 816 9.84 -30.84 12.43
N GLU A 817 9.11 -29.95 13.09
CA GLU A 817 8.66 -28.68 12.53
C GLU A 817 9.20 -27.49 13.34
N VAL A 818 9.42 -26.37 12.66
CA VAL A 818 9.80 -25.08 13.25
C VAL A 818 8.85 -24.01 12.73
N GLU A 819 8.36 -23.14 13.62
CA GLU A 819 7.55 -21.98 13.26
C GLU A 819 8.43 -20.87 12.68
N LEU A 820 8.00 -20.31 11.55
CA LEU A 820 8.68 -19.24 10.82
C LEU A 820 8.15 -17.87 11.23
N HIS A 821 8.85 -16.81 10.82
CA HIS A 821 8.50 -15.42 11.13
C HIS A 821 7.14 -14.93 10.61
N ASP A 822 6.52 -15.68 9.70
CA ASP A 822 5.22 -15.42 9.10
C ASP A 822 4.14 -16.38 9.65
N ALA A 823 4.41 -16.98 10.81
CA ALA A 823 3.57 -17.96 11.49
C ALA A 823 3.27 -19.24 10.68
N THR A 824 3.98 -19.48 9.57
CA THR A 824 3.96 -20.77 8.86
C THR A 824 4.92 -21.77 9.51
N THR A 825 4.77 -23.07 9.23
CA THR A 825 5.68 -24.10 9.76
C THR A 825 6.55 -24.71 8.67
N ALA A 826 7.84 -24.91 8.96
CA ALA A 826 8.79 -25.59 8.09
C ALA A 826 9.24 -26.92 8.71
N GLY A 827 9.24 -27.99 7.92
CA GLY A 827 9.76 -29.32 8.29
C GLY A 827 10.83 -29.83 7.32
N VAL A 828 11.47 -30.96 7.62
CA VAL A 828 12.46 -31.56 6.69
C VAL A 828 11.77 -31.94 5.38
N GLY A 829 12.29 -31.46 4.24
CA GLY A 829 11.65 -31.61 2.91
C GLY A 829 10.75 -30.43 2.49
N THR A 830 10.50 -29.47 3.38
CA THR A 830 9.81 -28.21 2.98
C THR A 830 10.72 -27.30 2.15
N GLY A 831 12.04 -27.36 2.38
CA GLY A 831 13.06 -26.74 1.52
C GLY A 831 13.37 -27.62 0.31
N SER A 832 13.41 -27.02 -0.88
CA SER A 832 14.01 -27.64 -2.07
C SER A 832 15.46 -28.05 -1.80
N SER A 833 15.91 -29.11 -2.48
CA SER A 833 17.31 -29.59 -2.53
C SER A 833 18.35 -28.45 -2.60
N PRO A 834 19.57 -28.67 -2.09
CA PRO A 834 20.59 -27.62 -1.94
C PRO A 834 21.03 -27.09 -3.31
N GLY A 835 20.39 -26.03 -3.79
CA GLY A 835 20.69 -25.41 -5.08
C GLY A 835 19.73 -24.32 -5.54
N THR A 836 18.48 -24.31 -5.07
CA THR A 836 17.47 -23.34 -5.54
C THR A 836 16.50 -22.96 -4.42
N THR A 837 16.88 -21.97 -3.59
CA THR A 837 16.01 -21.39 -2.55
C THR A 837 15.55 -19.98 -2.97
N SER A 838 14.30 -19.88 -3.42
CA SER A 838 13.52 -18.64 -3.49
C SER A 838 12.54 -18.62 -2.32
N GLY A 839 12.66 -17.62 -1.46
CA GLY A 839 11.75 -17.40 -0.32
C GLY A 839 12.35 -17.77 1.03
N CYS A 840 12.81 -16.75 1.75
CA CYS A 840 12.87 -16.60 3.21
C CYS A 840 12.98 -17.88 4.07
N CYS A 841 14.20 -18.19 4.55
CA CYS A 841 14.51 -18.43 5.97
C CYS A 841 15.93 -18.99 6.12
N ARG A 842 16.82 -18.21 6.74
CA ARG A 842 18.01 -18.74 7.45
C ARG A 842 18.12 -18.03 8.79
N CYS A 843 17.65 -18.69 9.84
CA CYS A 843 18.17 -18.48 11.18
C CYS A 843 19.48 -19.27 11.30
N SER A 844 20.60 -18.57 11.42
CA SER A 844 21.88 -19.16 11.81
C SER A 844 21.89 -19.38 13.32
N ALA A 845 21.44 -20.54 13.79
CA ALA A 845 21.81 -21.02 15.12
C ALA A 845 23.19 -21.69 15.00
N GLY A 846 24.22 -21.02 15.50
CA GLY A 846 25.54 -21.61 15.66
C GLY A 846 25.51 -22.65 16.76
N ALA A 847 25.39 -23.93 16.40
CA ALA A 847 25.69 -25.03 17.31
C ALA A 847 27.22 -25.21 17.36
N THR A 848 27.87 -24.55 18.32
CA THR A 848 29.21 -24.94 18.77
C THR A 848 29.10 -26.31 19.44
N SER A 849 29.62 -27.35 18.81
CA SER A 849 29.76 -28.68 19.42
C SER A 849 30.85 -28.65 20.49
N SER A 850 30.48 -28.52 21.76
CA SER A 850 31.34 -28.91 22.87
C SER A 850 31.28 -30.43 23.03
N LYS A 851 32.27 -31.14 22.49
CA LYS A 851 32.55 -32.53 22.87
C LYS A 851 33.24 -32.50 24.23
N THR A 852 32.48 -32.65 25.31
CA THR A 852 33.00 -33.15 26.58
C THR A 852 32.91 -34.67 26.54
N ALA A 853 34.06 -35.31 26.39
CA ALA A 853 34.23 -36.73 26.65
C ALA A 853 34.33 -36.93 28.17
N THR A 854 33.38 -37.63 28.76
CA THR A 854 33.57 -38.32 30.04
C THR A 854 32.86 -39.67 29.97
N SER A 855 33.67 -40.69 30.17
CA SER A 855 33.40 -42.12 30.12
C SER A 855 32.56 -42.63 31.29
N GLY A 856 31.44 -43.28 30.96
CA GLY A 856 30.85 -44.49 31.57
C GLY A 856 30.21 -44.39 32.97
N PRO A 857 29.50 -45.45 33.42
CA PRO A 857 28.81 -46.53 32.70
C PRO A 857 27.32 -46.26 32.46
#